data_AF-A0A6B8KLB6-F1
#
_entry.id   AF-A0A6B8KLB6-F1
#
_cell.length_a   1.000
_cell.length_b   1.000
_cell.length_c   1.000
_cell.angle_alpha   90.00
_cell.angle_beta   90.00
_cell.angle_gamma   90.00
#
_symmetry.space_group_name_H-M   'P 1'
#
loop_
_entity.id
_entity.type
_entity.pdbx_description
1 polymer ?
#
loop_
_entity_poly.entity_id
_entity_poly.type
_entity_poly.pdbx_seq_one_letter_code
_entity_poly.pdbx_strand_id
1 'polypeptide(L)'
;MKKQTERAMAWYWKSGPQSKAAFTACFLAPCLIASAPAKAQVVCPAPPVQTITIYNDTPDQYLFAEFEVGLPDKDIWLQAWCKVPNSQIGNYPYPTTLTNRIYINPTTGIAPGHSVEITLPLYTQLAQTVVPTANDQFAEWWQGQNIQLFYSPTSRPPRAYTEFYNGSLRKNQKQMKSAAAAPTWPTCSSTRDNPCSLEFVTDTDGTFPKYGPSQLLEATLGARQEQKVVNDSPPNRLDVRNADFDVSYVNVAYGPAAMGPKNNDQVGYVGTPISLTANPGGFRSLGNQFWKDQNAKYGADAWPRFVFTYADGTKEIVPKLPSPLEVFARLSGANPPADLEPAPQWPDRLWPAIQSLKDQGVNWAHACTHSPQGNTTFCDALLDVVALLQANYQNYLALFRSGLCTGTPVGQTINGDLAHIYGWTPWTEDAAGRKGYGCQPADNLLENTPGYWTWSDPNDHKKPKDYSKYLAVKLEFDKLNYGTLPDEKYAFNPWVQLIHGKNYLQIPGAYAYSVDDAVGNIQAEATGYIVDVGSVKHLENQFPAEQPINVSLGYDPNAAIKFASYRVCVNDAVHDKPVNELNPAFIMNARDPSTCPVFLIDNKSPAQTYTFTINKSPPFAEFTIPQVNAGVPKWDNSMTGNVPTATNTTYYVQCDGNTAAPPFAQSSKSWCCNKDSSSGTWAYTMPDAASAHKTSVHTVTTIPALKSATTSEASCTMGH
;
A
#
# COMPACT_ATOMS: atom_id res chain seq x y z
N MET A 1 5.76 -0.52 4.72
CA MET A 1 4.81 0.33 5.47
C MET A 1 4.61 -0.22 6.88
N LYS A 2 5.15 0.45 7.91
CA LYS A 2 4.90 0.13 9.33
C LYS A 2 4.80 1.45 10.11
N LYS A 3 3.66 1.71 10.75
CA LYS A 3 3.47 2.77 11.76
C LYS A 3 3.08 2.14 13.09
N GLN A 4 3.67 2.61 14.19
CA GLN A 4 2.95 3.30 15.28
C GLN A 4 3.89 3.71 16.45
N THR A 5 3.88 5.02 16.69
CA THR A 5 4.02 5.84 17.91
C THR A 5 3.36 5.17 19.15
N GLU A 6 3.79 5.26 20.42
CA GLU A 6 4.32 6.35 21.28
C GLU A 6 5.16 5.80 22.46
N ARG A 7 6.18 6.55 22.90
CA ARG A 7 6.85 6.40 24.21
C ARG A 7 6.25 7.40 25.21
N ALA A 8 5.73 6.91 26.32
CA ALA A 8 5.60 7.66 27.56
C ALA A 8 6.96 7.64 28.29
N MET A 9 7.46 8.80 28.74
CA MET A 9 8.55 8.83 29.72
C MET A 9 8.15 9.66 30.93
N ALA A 10 8.15 8.94 32.05
CA ALA A 10 7.84 9.37 33.39
C ALA A 10 8.89 10.32 33.96
N TRP A 11 8.43 11.24 34.79
CA TRP A 11 9.24 12.07 35.66
C TRP A 11 10.02 11.23 36.68
N TYR A 12 11.32 11.49 36.76
CA TYR A 12 12.22 11.00 37.80
C TYR A 12 12.19 11.98 38.98
N TRP A 13 11.86 11.52 40.19
CA TRP A 13 12.21 12.22 41.44
C TRP A 13 13.07 11.31 42.31
N LYS A 14 14.23 11.84 42.70
CA LYS A 14 15.26 11.20 43.53
C LYS A 14 14.85 11.12 45.00
N SER A 15 15.42 10.12 45.64
CA SER A 15 15.30 9.69 47.03
C SER A 15 15.77 10.69 48.09
N GLY A 16 15.21 10.54 49.29
CA GLY A 16 15.76 11.03 50.56
C GLY A 16 15.24 10.16 51.73
N PRO A 17 16.09 9.73 52.69
CA PRO A 17 15.74 8.74 53.70
C PRO A 17 15.30 9.41 55.01
N GLN A 18 14.25 8.89 55.65
CA GLN A 18 14.07 9.06 57.10
C GLN A 18 13.51 7.79 57.74
N SER A 19 14.20 7.40 58.81
CA SER A 19 13.90 6.32 59.74
C SER A 19 12.82 6.76 60.74
N LYS A 20 11.99 5.81 61.20
CA LYS A 20 11.80 5.45 62.62
C LYS A 20 10.62 4.48 62.84
N ALA A 21 10.94 3.47 63.64
CA ALA A 21 10.14 2.86 64.72
C ALA A 21 8.78 2.20 64.43
N ALA A 22 8.81 0.87 64.58
CA ALA A 22 7.82 -0.07 65.12
C ALA A 22 6.45 0.45 65.57
N PHE A 23 5.39 -0.22 65.09
CA PHE A 23 4.30 -0.72 65.96
C PHE A 23 3.64 -1.94 65.29
N THR A 24 3.81 -3.10 65.92
CA THR A 24 3.12 -4.34 65.55
C THR A 24 1.71 -4.29 66.13
N ALA A 25 0.70 -4.15 65.27
CA ALA A 25 -0.70 -4.34 65.63
C ALA A 25 -1.28 -5.45 64.74
N CYS A 26 -1.49 -6.62 65.35
CA CYS A 26 -2.22 -7.73 64.76
C CYS A 26 -3.71 -7.35 64.68
N PHE A 27 -4.19 -6.97 63.50
CA PHE A 27 -5.62 -6.92 63.19
C PHE A 27 -5.98 -8.13 62.34
N LEU A 28 -6.75 -9.05 62.92
CA LEU A 28 -7.49 -10.08 62.21
C LEU A 28 -8.59 -9.41 61.40
N ALA A 29 -8.29 -9.08 60.14
CA ALA A 29 -9.30 -8.67 59.16
C ALA A 29 -9.90 -9.93 58.50
N PRO A 30 -11.23 -10.04 58.39
CA PRO A 30 -11.85 -11.15 57.65
C PRO A 30 -11.44 -11.06 56.18
N CYS A 31 -10.81 -12.13 55.67
CA CYS A 31 -10.55 -12.32 54.25
C CYS A 31 -11.90 -12.40 53.50
N LEU A 32 -12.43 -11.25 53.10
CA LEU A 32 -13.31 -11.15 51.95
C LEU A 32 -12.44 -11.51 50.73
N ILE A 33 -12.50 -12.78 50.33
CA ILE A 33 -12.03 -13.21 49.01
C ILE A 33 -12.93 -12.50 48.01
N ALA A 34 -12.54 -11.29 47.62
CA ALA A 34 -13.06 -10.65 46.43
C ALA A 34 -12.66 -11.57 45.27
N SER A 35 -13.58 -12.42 44.85
CA SER A 35 -13.51 -13.08 43.55
C SER A 35 -13.40 -11.97 42.52
N ALA A 36 -12.18 -11.65 42.10
CA ALA A 36 -11.95 -10.77 40.98
C ALA A 36 -12.83 -11.32 39.83
N PRO A 37 -13.69 -10.49 39.21
CA PRO A 37 -14.51 -10.97 38.12
C PRO A 37 -13.57 -11.62 37.10
N ALA A 38 -13.80 -12.91 36.82
CA ALA A 38 -13.06 -13.62 35.80
C ALA A 38 -13.12 -12.76 34.55
N LYS A 39 -11.95 -12.25 34.09
CA LYS A 39 -11.89 -11.44 32.88
C LYS A 39 -12.48 -12.30 31.76
N ALA A 40 -13.61 -11.87 31.21
CA ALA A 40 -14.25 -12.58 30.11
C ALA A 40 -13.21 -12.75 28.99
N GLN A 41 -12.95 -14.00 28.62
CA GLN A 41 -12.02 -14.31 27.54
C GLN A 41 -12.56 -13.68 26.25
N VAL A 42 -11.73 -12.92 25.55
CA VAL A 42 -12.09 -12.36 24.24
C VAL A 42 -12.31 -13.54 23.28
N VAL A 43 -13.55 -13.75 22.85
CA VAL A 43 -13.92 -14.80 21.90
C VAL A 43 -14.02 -14.19 20.50
N CYS A 44 -13.24 -14.73 19.56
CA CYS A 44 -13.30 -14.32 18.17
C CYS A 44 -14.59 -14.84 17.50
N PRO A 45 -15.37 -13.98 16.80
CA PRO A 45 -16.53 -14.42 16.02
C PRO A 45 -16.11 -15.31 14.84
N ALA A 46 -17.06 -16.05 14.24
CA ALA A 46 -16.82 -16.81 13.02
C ALA A 46 -16.19 -15.92 11.93
N PRO A 47 -15.13 -16.37 11.23
CA PRO A 47 -14.40 -15.51 10.31
C PRO A 47 -15.28 -15.11 9.11
N PRO A 48 -15.24 -13.83 8.68
CA PRO A 48 -15.86 -13.42 7.42
C PRO A 48 -15.08 -14.02 6.25
N VAL A 49 -15.68 -14.00 5.05
CA VAL A 49 -15.06 -14.54 3.83
C VAL A 49 -14.95 -13.47 2.75
N GLN A 50 -13.90 -13.57 1.95
CA GLN A 50 -13.74 -12.87 0.67
C GLN A 50 -13.35 -13.88 -0.41
N THR A 51 -13.37 -13.47 -1.68
CA THR A 51 -13.16 -14.38 -2.80
C THR A 51 -12.04 -13.92 -3.72
N ILE A 52 -11.08 -14.80 -3.98
CA ILE A 52 -10.02 -14.60 -4.96
C ILE A 52 -10.36 -15.42 -6.20
N THR A 53 -10.30 -14.83 -7.39
CA THR A 53 -10.48 -15.59 -8.64
C THR A 53 -9.26 -15.41 -9.52
N ILE A 54 -8.66 -16.51 -9.98
CA ILE A 54 -7.52 -16.48 -10.91
C ILE A 54 -7.96 -17.08 -12.24
N TYR A 55 -7.98 -16.24 -13.27
CA TYR A 55 -8.24 -16.62 -14.67
C TYR A 55 -6.92 -16.80 -15.41
N ASN A 56 -6.81 -17.90 -16.14
CA ASN A 56 -5.72 -18.14 -17.06
C ASN A 56 -6.21 -17.98 -18.50
N ASP A 57 -6.11 -16.76 -19.04
CA ASP A 57 -6.47 -16.47 -20.43
C ASP A 57 -5.28 -16.57 -21.40
N THR A 58 -4.14 -17.06 -20.91
CA THR A 58 -3.03 -17.38 -21.81
C THR A 58 -3.42 -18.54 -22.72
N PRO A 59 -3.01 -18.52 -24.00
CA PRO A 59 -3.38 -19.57 -24.94
C PRO A 59 -2.55 -20.86 -24.79
N ASP A 60 -1.38 -20.77 -24.16
CA ASP A 60 -0.32 -21.78 -24.24
C ASP A 60 0.41 -22.04 -22.92
N GLN A 61 -0.01 -21.42 -21.81
CA GLN A 61 0.65 -21.60 -20.51
C GLN A 61 -0.33 -22.14 -19.47
N TYR A 62 0.14 -23.06 -18.64
CA TYR A 62 -0.45 -23.41 -17.36
C TYR A 62 0.09 -22.45 -16.30
N LEU A 63 -0.78 -22.05 -15.37
CA LEU A 63 -0.38 -21.27 -14.20
C LEU A 63 -0.24 -22.18 -13.00
N PHE A 64 0.85 -21.99 -12.25
CA PHE A 64 1.05 -22.59 -10.94
C PHE A 64 1.15 -21.45 -9.95
N ALA A 65 0.12 -21.33 -9.12
CA ALA A 65 0.00 -20.26 -8.16
C ALA A 65 0.31 -20.79 -6.76
N GLU A 66 0.89 -19.90 -5.98
CA GLU A 66 1.16 -20.10 -4.58
C GLU A 66 0.80 -18.79 -3.87
N PHE A 67 0.12 -18.91 -2.75
CA PHE A 67 -0.37 -17.81 -1.94
C PHE A 67 0.25 -17.92 -0.55
N GLU A 68 0.88 -16.86 -0.06
CA GLU A 68 1.44 -16.78 1.29
C GLU A 68 0.98 -15.52 2.01
N VAL A 69 1.06 -15.57 3.34
CA VAL A 69 0.79 -14.44 4.24
C VAL A 69 1.89 -14.33 5.30
N GLY A 70 2.09 -13.10 5.76
CA GLY A 70 3.26 -12.69 6.53
C GLY A 70 3.34 -13.18 7.98
N LEU A 71 4.33 -12.62 8.68
CA LEU A 71 4.71 -12.92 10.06
C LEU A 71 4.46 -11.72 10.99
N PRO A 72 3.21 -11.27 11.21
CA PRO A 72 2.98 -10.17 12.14
C PRO A 72 3.31 -10.57 13.59
N ASP A 73 4.17 -9.79 14.24
CA ASP A 73 4.36 -9.83 15.70
C ASP A 73 3.09 -9.40 16.45
N LYS A 74 2.19 -8.69 15.75
CA LYS A 74 0.86 -8.27 16.21
C LYS A 74 -0.12 -8.33 15.04
N ASP A 75 -1.12 -9.19 15.14
CA ASP A 75 -2.16 -9.33 14.14
C ASP A 75 -3.30 -8.35 14.41
N ILE A 76 -3.25 -7.19 13.75
CA ILE A 76 -4.22 -6.12 13.98
C ILE A 76 -5.57 -6.41 13.31
N TRP A 77 -5.63 -7.37 12.38
CA TRP A 77 -6.87 -7.85 11.76
C TRP A 77 -7.65 -8.73 12.74
N LEU A 78 -6.99 -9.69 13.37
CA LEU A 78 -7.56 -10.50 14.44
C LEU A 78 -7.96 -9.64 15.64
N GLN A 79 -7.13 -8.68 16.06
CA GLN A 79 -7.50 -7.77 17.14
C GLN A 79 -8.78 -6.99 16.83
N ALA A 80 -8.93 -6.51 15.60
CA ALA A 80 -10.13 -5.80 15.16
C ALA A 80 -11.34 -6.73 15.07
N TRP A 81 -11.19 -7.92 14.49
CA TRP A 81 -12.28 -8.88 14.32
C TRP A 81 -12.75 -9.48 15.65
N CYS A 82 -11.82 -9.85 16.53
CA CYS A 82 -12.12 -10.33 17.87
C CYS A 82 -12.55 -9.21 18.83
N LYS A 83 -12.61 -7.95 18.35
CA LYS A 83 -13.04 -6.77 19.12
C LYS A 83 -12.24 -6.58 20.41
N VAL A 84 -10.92 -6.76 20.33
CA VAL A 84 -10.02 -6.56 21.47
C VAL A 84 -10.19 -5.12 21.98
N PRO A 85 -10.44 -4.92 23.30
CA PRO A 85 -10.51 -3.58 23.88
C PRO A 85 -9.19 -2.83 23.68
N ASN A 86 -9.26 -1.52 23.48
CA ASN A 86 -8.06 -0.72 23.19
C ASN A 86 -7.05 -0.76 24.34
N SER A 87 -7.52 -0.75 25.58
CA SER A 87 -6.69 -0.94 26.78
C SER A 87 -5.94 -2.27 26.82
N GLN A 88 -6.31 -3.23 25.96
CA GLN A 88 -5.76 -4.57 25.90
C GLN A 88 -5.04 -4.90 24.59
N ILE A 89 -5.07 -4.05 23.54
CA ILE A 89 -4.40 -4.34 22.25
C ILE A 89 -2.95 -4.83 22.42
N GLY A 90 -2.18 -4.21 23.33
CA GLY A 90 -0.79 -4.62 23.59
C GLY A 90 -0.64 -6.00 24.24
N ASN A 91 -1.64 -6.47 24.97
CA ASN A 91 -1.64 -7.73 25.72
C ASN A 91 -2.25 -8.89 24.94
N TYR A 92 -2.92 -8.61 23.82
CA TYR A 92 -3.60 -9.61 22.97
C TYR A 92 -3.06 -9.52 21.53
N PRO A 93 -1.76 -9.83 21.31
CA PRO A 93 -1.10 -9.62 20.03
C PRO A 93 -1.47 -10.63 18.93
N TYR A 94 -1.88 -11.85 19.29
CA TYR A 94 -2.09 -12.97 18.36
C TYR A 94 -0.92 -13.18 17.38
N PRO A 95 0.30 -13.39 17.90
CA PRO A 95 1.51 -13.39 17.08
C PRO A 95 1.61 -14.65 16.22
N THR A 96 2.25 -14.52 15.06
CA THR A 96 2.68 -15.65 14.25
C THR A 96 4.18 -15.58 13.96
N THR A 97 4.82 -16.73 14.00
CA THR A 97 6.22 -16.97 13.65
C THR A 97 6.37 -17.86 12.43
N LEU A 98 5.24 -18.29 11.83
CA LEU A 98 5.17 -19.14 10.65
C LEU A 98 4.50 -18.43 9.47
N THR A 99 5.15 -18.50 8.30
CA THR A 99 4.54 -18.11 7.04
C THR A 99 3.53 -19.19 6.67
N ASN A 100 2.27 -18.80 6.54
CA ASN A 100 1.19 -19.70 6.14
C ASN A 100 1.03 -19.63 4.62
N ARG A 101 0.86 -20.79 3.97
CA ARG A 101 0.88 -20.90 2.52
C ARG A 101 -0.18 -21.85 1.98
N ILE A 102 -0.70 -21.51 0.80
CA ILE A 102 -1.65 -22.29 0.01
C ILE A 102 -1.03 -22.52 -1.37
N TYR A 103 -0.83 -23.78 -1.73
CA TYR A 103 -0.55 -24.15 -3.12
C TYR A 103 -1.86 -24.46 -3.85
N ILE A 104 -2.04 -23.86 -5.02
CA ILE A 104 -3.26 -23.98 -5.80
C ILE A 104 -2.98 -24.89 -7.00
N ASN A 105 -3.67 -26.02 -7.06
CA ASN A 105 -3.46 -27.07 -8.07
C ASN A 105 -1.96 -27.42 -8.25
N PRO A 106 -1.21 -27.77 -7.18
CA PRO A 106 0.24 -27.85 -7.23
C PRO A 106 0.79 -28.83 -8.29
N THR A 107 0.03 -29.86 -8.64
CA THR A 107 0.46 -30.89 -9.58
C THR A 107 -0.05 -30.72 -11.01
N THR A 108 -1.16 -29.99 -11.20
CA THR A 108 -1.86 -29.88 -12.50
C THR A 108 -1.93 -28.46 -13.04
N GLY A 109 -1.77 -27.46 -12.17
CA GLY A 109 -1.90 -26.05 -12.49
C GLY A 109 -3.32 -25.63 -12.87
N ILE A 110 -3.43 -24.39 -13.33
CA ILE A 110 -4.61 -23.81 -13.97
C ILE A 110 -4.36 -23.85 -15.47
N ALA A 111 -5.10 -24.69 -16.21
CA ALA A 111 -4.91 -24.85 -17.65
C ALA A 111 -5.32 -23.60 -18.46
N PRO A 112 -4.80 -23.41 -19.69
CA PRO A 112 -5.26 -22.38 -20.62
C PRO A 112 -6.79 -22.31 -20.76
N GLY A 113 -7.37 -21.12 -20.60
CA GLY A 113 -8.81 -20.87 -20.70
C GLY A 113 -9.65 -21.33 -19.50
N HIS A 114 -9.01 -21.74 -18.40
CA HIS A 114 -9.67 -22.12 -17.15
C HIS A 114 -9.44 -21.11 -16.03
N SER A 115 -10.20 -21.27 -14.95
CA SER A 115 -10.06 -20.47 -13.75
C SER A 115 -10.28 -21.28 -12.48
N VAL A 116 -9.80 -20.74 -11.38
CA VAL A 116 -10.07 -21.19 -10.01
C VAL A 116 -10.63 -20.04 -9.20
N GLU A 117 -11.54 -20.35 -8.30
CA GLU A 117 -12.13 -19.41 -7.36
C GLU A 117 -11.94 -19.93 -5.95
N ILE A 118 -11.31 -19.13 -5.10
CA ILE A 118 -10.96 -19.46 -3.73
C ILE A 118 -11.82 -18.59 -2.82
N THR A 119 -12.65 -19.22 -2.00
CA THR A 119 -13.30 -18.57 -0.86
C THR A 119 -12.34 -18.58 0.31
N LEU A 120 -11.90 -17.39 0.71
CA LEU A 120 -10.84 -17.16 1.68
C LEU A 120 -11.44 -16.60 2.98
N PRO A 121 -11.54 -17.38 4.08
CA PRO A 121 -11.90 -16.85 5.38
C PRO A 121 -10.81 -15.91 5.91
N LEU A 122 -11.16 -14.98 6.80
CA LEU A 122 -10.18 -14.13 7.47
C LEU A 122 -9.08 -14.95 8.16
N TYR A 123 -9.44 -16.06 8.81
CA TYR A 123 -8.46 -16.93 9.45
C TYR A 123 -8.92 -18.39 9.50
N THR A 124 -7.93 -19.29 9.57
CA THR A 124 -8.10 -20.67 10.05
C THR A 124 -7.58 -20.76 11.48
N GLN A 125 -8.42 -21.18 12.44
CA GLN A 125 -7.95 -21.46 13.79
C GLN A 125 -7.16 -22.77 13.82
N LEU A 126 -5.95 -22.76 14.37
CA LEU A 126 -5.03 -23.90 14.41
C LEU A 126 -4.99 -24.57 15.79
N ALA A 127 -5.22 -23.81 16.86
CA ALA A 127 -5.22 -24.32 18.23
C ALA A 127 -6.62 -24.73 18.71
N GLN A 128 -6.72 -25.73 19.59
CA GLN A 128 -7.99 -26.10 20.24
C GLN A 128 -8.49 -25.01 21.19
N THR A 129 -7.57 -24.35 21.90
CA THR A 129 -7.85 -23.25 22.83
C THR A 129 -6.91 -22.09 22.53
N VAL A 130 -7.49 -20.90 22.35
CA VAL A 130 -6.76 -19.69 21.98
C VAL A 130 -6.29 -18.95 23.23
N VAL A 131 -4.98 -18.71 23.29
CA VAL A 131 -4.27 -17.89 24.26
C VAL A 131 -3.64 -16.72 23.48
N PRO A 132 -4.14 -15.49 23.61
CA PRO A 132 -3.77 -14.37 22.73
C PRO A 132 -2.28 -14.03 22.62
N THR A 133 -1.46 -14.47 23.57
CA THR A 133 0.00 -14.26 23.58
C THR A 133 0.80 -15.47 23.07
N ALA A 134 0.15 -16.59 22.80
CA ALA A 134 0.81 -17.77 22.26
C ALA A 134 0.94 -17.65 20.74
N ASN A 135 2.06 -18.13 20.20
CA ASN A 135 2.35 -18.07 18.78
C ASN A 135 1.51 -19.08 17.98
N ASP A 136 1.30 -18.78 16.70
CA ASP A 136 0.91 -19.74 15.66
C ASP A 136 -0.46 -20.41 15.92
N GLN A 137 -1.36 -19.71 16.59
CA GLN A 137 -2.70 -20.23 16.90
C GLN A 137 -3.73 -20.01 15.78
N PHE A 138 -3.40 -19.16 14.82
CA PHE A 138 -4.20 -18.84 13.65
C PHE A 138 -3.31 -18.80 12.40
N ALA A 139 -3.87 -19.20 11.28
CA ALA A 139 -3.42 -18.74 9.97
C ALA A 139 -4.36 -17.63 9.53
N GLU A 140 -3.96 -16.37 9.69
CA GLU A 140 -4.69 -15.20 9.18
C GLU A 140 -4.37 -15.01 7.71
N TRP A 141 -5.39 -14.89 6.86
CA TRP A 141 -5.23 -14.98 5.42
C TRP A 141 -5.38 -13.65 4.68
N TRP A 142 -5.76 -12.56 5.33
CA TRP A 142 -6.13 -11.32 4.64
C TRP A 142 -5.02 -10.26 4.68
N GLN A 143 -4.14 -10.26 5.68
CA GLN A 143 -3.14 -9.21 5.84
C GLN A 143 -1.82 -9.53 5.11
N GLY A 144 -1.44 -8.68 4.14
CA GLY A 144 -0.13 -8.75 3.49
C GLY A 144 0.09 -10.06 2.72
N GLN A 145 -0.84 -10.34 1.80
CA GLN A 145 -0.82 -11.48 0.91
C GLN A 145 0.23 -11.29 -0.18
N ASN A 146 1.02 -12.33 -0.44
CA ASN A 146 1.85 -12.44 -1.63
C ASN A 146 1.36 -13.63 -2.45
N ILE A 147 1.13 -13.43 -3.75
CA ILE A 147 0.87 -14.51 -4.70
C ILE A 147 2.06 -14.61 -5.65
N GLN A 148 2.67 -15.79 -5.71
CA GLN A 148 3.72 -16.11 -6.67
C GLN A 148 3.13 -16.87 -7.85
N LEU A 149 3.15 -16.25 -9.04
CA LEU A 149 2.69 -16.86 -10.28
C LEU A 149 3.85 -17.45 -11.08
N PHE A 150 3.83 -18.77 -11.27
CA PHE A 150 4.73 -19.52 -12.13
C PHE A 150 4.00 -19.94 -13.41
N TYR A 151 4.75 -20.04 -14.51
CA TYR A 151 4.22 -20.35 -15.84
C TYR A 151 4.90 -21.59 -16.41
N SER A 152 4.13 -22.47 -17.06
CA SER A 152 4.65 -23.68 -17.72
C SER A 152 3.93 -23.92 -19.05
N PRO A 153 4.64 -24.29 -20.14
CA PRO A 153 3.99 -24.65 -21.39
C PRO A 153 3.31 -26.04 -21.34
N THR A 154 3.33 -26.72 -20.19
CA THR A 154 2.76 -28.06 -20.00
C THR A 154 1.97 -28.11 -18.70
N SER A 155 1.13 -29.14 -18.54
CA SER A 155 0.39 -29.40 -17.29
C SER A 155 1.28 -29.81 -16.12
N ARG A 156 2.61 -29.86 -16.30
CA ARG A 156 3.57 -30.14 -15.23
C ARG A 156 4.11 -28.84 -14.65
N PRO A 157 4.24 -28.74 -13.31
CA PRO A 157 4.82 -27.57 -12.68
C PRO A 157 6.26 -27.34 -13.15
N PRO A 158 6.73 -26.08 -13.23
CA PRO A 158 8.14 -25.79 -13.42
C PRO A 158 8.98 -26.46 -12.33
N ARG A 159 10.20 -26.87 -12.66
CA ARG A 159 11.09 -27.57 -11.72
C ARG A 159 11.30 -26.76 -10.43
N ALA A 160 11.53 -25.46 -10.55
CA ALA A 160 11.72 -24.57 -9.39
C ALA A 160 10.50 -24.56 -8.46
N TYR A 161 9.29 -24.48 -9.01
CA TYR A 161 8.05 -24.59 -8.24
C TYR A 161 7.97 -25.93 -7.51
N THR A 162 8.27 -27.02 -8.23
CA THR A 162 8.25 -28.39 -7.67
C THR A 162 9.22 -28.55 -6.50
N GLU A 163 10.42 -27.98 -6.59
CA GLU A 163 11.42 -28.06 -5.52
C GLU A 163 11.07 -27.17 -4.31
N PHE A 164 10.35 -26.06 -4.51
CA PHE A 164 9.76 -25.30 -3.41
C PHE A 164 8.60 -26.08 -2.76
N TYR A 165 7.67 -26.58 -3.56
CA TYR A 165 6.48 -27.32 -3.12
C TYR A 165 6.82 -28.61 -2.37
N ASN A 166 7.68 -29.45 -2.92
CA ASN A 166 8.07 -30.73 -2.31
C ASN A 166 9.04 -30.58 -1.12
N GLY A 167 9.42 -29.35 -0.75
CA GLY A 167 10.30 -29.09 0.39
C GLY A 167 11.80 -29.33 0.14
N SER A 168 12.22 -29.67 -1.09
CA SER A 168 13.63 -29.87 -1.43
C SER A 168 14.48 -28.61 -1.20
N LEU A 169 13.93 -27.45 -1.57
CA LEU A 169 14.54 -26.13 -1.32
C LEU A 169 13.95 -25.44 -0.07
N ARG A 170 12.97 -26.05 0.58
CA ARG A 170 12.19 -25.48 1.69
C ARG A 170 12.02 -26.53 2.79
N LYS A 171 13.15 -26.93 3.39
CA LYS A 171 13.21 -28.08 4.31
C LYS A 171 12.38 -27.88 5.59
N ASN A 172 12.09 -26.63 5.93
CA ASN A 172 11.29 -26.29 7.11
C ASN A 172 9.79 -26.17 6.83
N GLN A 173 9.38 -26.28 5.56
CA GLN A 173 7.98 -26.35 5.17
C GLN A 173 7.33 -27.63 5.70
N LYS A 174 6.15 -27.50 6.31
CA LYS A 174 5.39 -28.61 6.89
C LYS A 174 3.93 -28.49 6.53
N GLN A 175 3.25 -29.64 6.38
CA GLN A 175 1.80 -29.66 6.23
C GLN A 175 1.13 -28.95 7.41
N MET A 176 0.26 -27.99 7.11
CA MET A 176 -0.52 -27.30 8.12
C MET A 176 -1.55 -28.24 8.73
N LYS A 177 -1.70 -28.19 10.05
CA LYS A 177 -2.68 -28.99 10.80
C LYS A 177 -3.44 -28.08 11.76
N SER A 178 -4.71 -28.39 11.99
CA SER A 178 -5.51 -27.72 13.00
C SER A 178 -5.98 -28.72 14.06
N ALA A 179 -5.89 -28.31 15.33
CA ALA A 179 -6.48 -28.97 16.48
C ALA A 179 -7.81 -28.32 16.92
N ALA A 180 -8.31 -27.32 16.18
CA ALA A 180 -9.61 -26.72 16.45
C ALA A 180 -10.74 -27.72 16.18
N ALA A 181 -11.86 -27.60 16.89
CA ALA A 181 -12.99 -28.51 16.72
C ALA A 181 -13.69 -28.35 15.36
N ALA A 182 -13.74 -27.12 14.84
CA ALA A 182 -14.36 -26.78 13.55
C ALA A 182 -13.57 -25.66 12.85
N PRO A 183 -12.35 -25.94 12.35
CA PRO A 183 -11.56 -24.96 11.63
C PRO A 183 -12.27 -24.57 10.33
N THR A 184 -12.33 -23.27 10.04
CA THR A 184 -12.78 -22.77 8.75
C THR A 184 -11.57 -22.69 7.83
N TRP A 185 -11.51 -23.55 6.81
CA TRP A 185 -10.44 -23.57 5.83
C TRP A 185 -10.81 -22.79 4.57
N PRO A 186 -9.82 -22.23 3.85
CA PRO A 186 -10.03 -21.79 2.49
C PRO A 186 -10.59 -22.94 1.64
N THR A 187 -11.57 -22.64 0.81
CA THR A 187 -12.18 -23.63 -0.11
C THR A 187 -11.98 -23.17 -1.53
N CYS A 188 -11.93 -24.12 -2.47
CA CYS A 188 -11.79 -23.79 -3.88
C CYS A 188 -12.86 -24.45 -4.73
N SER A 189 -13.30 -23.71 -5.74
CA SER A 189 -14.10 -24.18 -6.87
C SER A 189 -13.38 -23.81 -8.17
N SER A 190 -13.81 -24.41 -9.27
CA SER A 190 -13.27 -24.11 -10.59
C SER A 190 -14.38 -24.00 -11.60
N THR A 191 -14.07 -23.32 -12.70
CA THR A 191 -14.93 -23.36 -13.87
C THR A 191 -14.51 -24.56 -14.75
N ARG A 192 -15.49 -25.39 -15.15
CA ARG A 192 -15.33 -26.57 -16.02
C ARG A 192 -14.53 -27.72 -15.38
N ASP A 193 -14.09 -28.68 -16.20
CA ASP A 193 -13.44 -29.95 -15.82
C ASP A 193 -12.00 -29.81 -15.24
N ASN A 194 -11.57 -28.63 -14.78
CA ASN A 194 -10.28 -28.46 -14.13
C ASN A 194 -10.47 -28.59 -12.61
N PRO A 195 -10.22 -29.74 -11.96
CA PRO A 195 -10.46 -29.88 -10.53
C PRO A 195 -9.63 -28.84 -9.75
N CYS A 196 -10.26 -28.17 -8.78
CA CYS A 196 -9.53 -27.32 -7.86
C CYS A 196 -9.12 -28.07 -6.59
N SER A 197 -7.84 -27.98 -6.24
CA SER A 197 -7.23 -28.55 -5.06
C SER A 197 -6.35 -27.50 -4.38
N LEU A 198 -6.45 -27.43 -3.06
CA LEU A 198 -5.65 -26.55 -2.22
C LEU A 198 -4.81 -27.40 -1.27
N GLU A 199 -3.53 -27.08 -1.16
CA GLU A 199 -2.64 -27.69 -0.17
C GLU A 199 -2.07 -26.63 0.77
N PHE A 200 -2.17 -26.89 2.07
CA PHE A 200 -1.85 -25.92 3.12
C PHE A 200 -0.57 -26.30 3.84
N VAL A 201 0.37 -25.36 3.93
CA VAL A 201 1.64 -25.56 4.61
C VAL A 201 2.00 -24.36 5.48
N THR A 202 2.86 -24.61 6.46
CA THR A 202 3.52 -23.60 7.30
C THR A 202 5.02 -23.65 7.07
N ASP A 203 5.69 -22.51 7.12
CA ASP A 203 7.13 -22.42 6.87
C ASP A 203 7.83 -21.41 7.79
N THR A 204 9.04 -21.74 8.25
CA THR A 204 9.91 -20.82 9.01
C THR A 204 10.93 -20.10 8.13
N ASP A 205 11.08 -20.51 6.87
CA ASP A 205 12.05 -19.93 5.93
C ASP A 205 11.57 -18.62 5.30
N GLY A 206 10.35 -18.17 5.62
CA GLY A 206 9.79 -16.89 5.19
C GLY A 206 9.26 -16.90 3.76
N THR A 207 9.32 -15.76 3.08
CA THR A 207 8.82 -15.59 1.71
C THR A 207 9.70 -16.30 0.67
N PHE A 208 9.15 -16.60 -0.51
CA PHE A 208 9.99 -17.15 -1.58
C PHE A 208 11.07 -16.16 -2.04
N PRO A 209 12.27 -16.65 -2.37
CA PRO A 209 13.35 -15.80 -2.80
C PRO A 209 13.07 -15.21 -4.20
N LYS A 210 13.49 -13.96 -4.40
CA LYS A 210 13.22 -13.19 -5.63
C LYS A 210 13.79 -13.81 -6.90
N TYR A 211 14.82 -14.65 -6.79
CA TYR A 211 15.41 -15.35 -7.93
C TYR A 211 14.54 -16.50 -8.47
N GLY A 212 13.46 -16.88 -7.78
CA GLY A 212 12.49 -17.83 -8.27
C GLY A 212 11.86 -17.37 -9.60
N PRO A 213 11.56 -18.31 -10.53
CA PRO A 213 10.90 -18.00 -11.80
C PRO A 213 9.40 -17.76 -11.62
N SER A 214 9.07 -16.72 -10.86
CA SER A 214 7.69 -16.29 -10.56
C SER A 214 7.53 -14.77 -10.67
N GLN A 215 6.28 -14.34 -10.87
CA GLN A 215 5.87 -12.94 -10.72
C GLN A 215 5.14 -12.79 -9.38
N LEU A 216 5.49 -11.75 -8.62
CA LEU A 216 4.83 -11.40 -7.36
C LEU A 216 3.61 -10.53 -7.64
N LEU A 217 2.48 -10.88 -7.03
CA LEU A 217 1.30 -10.05 -6.85
C LEU A 217 1.09 -9.84 -5.35
N GLU A 218 0.64 -8.66 -4.95
CA GLU A 218 0.45 -8.31 -3.54
C GLU A 218 -1.00 -7.88 -3.29
N ALA A 219 -1.55 -8.24 -2.13
CA ALA A 219 -2.88 -7.81 -1.73
C ALA A 219 -3.05 -7.77 -0.21
N THR A 220 -4.01 -6.98 0.26
CA THR A 220 -4.51 -6.97 1.62
C THR A 220 -6.03 -6.87 1.58
N LEU A 221 -6.73 -7.79 2.25
CA LEU A 221 -8.18 -7.82 2.28
C LEU A 221 -8.70 -7.27 3.60
N GLY A 222 -9.79 -6.53 3.54
CA GLY A 222 -10.33 -5.78 4.66
C GLY A 222 -9.42 -4.62 5.10
N ALA A 223 -9.93 -3.77 5.99
CA ALA A 223 -9.18 -2.64 6.52
C ALA A 223 -9.56 -2.39 7.97
N ARG A 224 -8.56 -2.30 8.86
CA ARG A 224 -8.81 -1.90 10.25
C ARG A 224 -9.30 -0.45 10.26
N GLN A 225 -10.46 -0.23 10.85
CA GLN A 225 -11.02 1.10 11.04
C GLN A 225 -10.49 1.65 12.36
N GLU A 226 -9.59 2.64 12.30
CA GLU A 226 -9.17 3.38 13.49
C GLU A 226 -10.38 4.10 14.09
N GLN A 227 -10.59 3.95 15.40
CA GLN A 227 -11.70 4.59 16.10
C GLN A 227 -11.19 5.54 17.17
N LYS A 228 -11.84 6.71 17.32
CA LYS A 228 -11.66 7.56 18.49
C LYS A 228 -12.36 6.88 19.67
N VAL A 229 -11.57 6.21 20.50
CA VAL A 229 -12.10 5.38 21.58
C VAL A 229 -12.04 6.13 22.91
N VAL A 230 -13.18 6.20 23.58
CA VAL A 230 -13.30 6.68 24.96
C VAL A 230 -13.62 5.48 25.83
N ASN A 231 -12.72 5.13 26.76
CA ASN A 231 -12.91 4.03 27.71
C ASN A 231 -13.32 2.69 27.04
N ASP A 232 -12.52 2.21 26.09
CA ASP A 232 -12.74 0.96 25.35
C ASP A 232 -14.00 0.89 24.48
N SER A 233 -14.72 2.01 24.29
CA SER A 233 -15.90 2.09 23.43
C SER A 233 -15.80 3.20 22.36
N PRO A 234 -16.20 2.94 21.11
CA PRO A 234 -16.47 1.60 20.54
C PRO A 234 -15.19 0.75 20.41
N PRO A 235 -15.29 -0.60 20.46
CA PRO A 235 -14.12 -1.48 20.28
C PRO A 235 -13.66 -1.47 18.81
N ASN A 236 -12.40 -1.84 18.56
CA ASN A 236 -11.84 -1.95 17.22
C ASN A 236 -12.77 -2.67 16.24
N ARG A 237 -12.78 -2.22 14.98
CA ARG A 237 -13.59 -2.81 13.90
C ARG A 237 -12.75 -3.06 12.66
N LEU A 238 -13.13 -4.11 11.94
CA LEU A 238 -12.61 -4.44 10.64
C LEU A 238 -13.69 -4.12 9.59
N ASP A 239 -13.34 -3.32 8.60
CA ASP A 239 -14.12 -3.23 7.36
C ASP A 239 -13.81 -4.45 6.52
N VAL A 240 -14.81 -5.30 6.32
CA VAL A 240 -14.68 -6.57 5.60
C VAL A 240 -14.93 -6.42 4.09
N ARG A 241 -15.25 -5.22 3.62
CA ARG A 241 -15.50 -4.91 2.21
C ARG A 241 -14.42 -3.99 1.62
N ASN A 242 -13.17 -4.26 1.96
CA ASN A 242 -12.04 -3.52 1.41
C ASN A 242 -11.06 -4.50 0.74
N ALA A 243 -10.39 -4.06 -0.30
CA ALA A 243 -9.23 -4.73 -0.85
C ALA A 243 -8.21 -3.66 -1.26
N ASP A 244 -6.97 -3.89 -0.89
CA ASP A 244 -5.79 -3.17 -1.33
C ASP A 244 -4.94 -4.14 -2.16
N PHE A 245 -4.53 -3.79 -3.38
CA PHE A 245 -3.78 -4.72 -4.22
C PHE A 245 -2.91 -4.02 -5.25
N ASP A 246 -1.83 -4.70 -5.61
CA ASP A 246 -0.88 -4.25 -6.61
C ASP A 246 -0.18 -5.41 -7.34
N VAL A 247 0.37 -5.08 -8.52
CA VAL A 247 1.30 -5.96 -9.24
C VAL A 247 2.69 -5.36 -9.13
N SER A 248 3.55 -6.04 -8.37
CA SER A 248 4.85 -5.52 -7.97
C SER A 248 5.92 -5.81 -9.02
N TYR A 249 6.32 -4.78 -9.77
CA TYR A 249 7.51 -4.79 -10.64
C TYR A 249 8.69 -3.99 -10.04
N VAL A 250 8.61 -3.66 -8.74
CA VAL A 250 9.63 -2.89 -8.00
C VAL A 250 11.00 -3.56 -8.06
N ASN A 251 11.03 -4.86 -7.77
CA ASN A 251 12.29 -5.60 -7.66
C ASN A 251 12.63 -6.33 -8.96
N VAL A 252 11.62 -6.86 -9.63
CA VAL A 252 11.78 -7.86 -10.68
C VAL A 252 10.62 -7.80 -11.67
N ALA A 253 10.89 -8.18 -12.92
CA ALA A 253 9.86 -8.37 -13.93
C ALA A 253 9.98 -9.77 -14.52
N TYR A 254 8.93 -10.58 -14.36
CA TYR A 254 8.90 -11.95 -14.83
C TYR A 254 7.67 -12.29 -15.67
N GLY A 255 6.48 -11.82 -15.31
CA GLY A 255 5.28 -12.21 -16.03
C GLY A 255 4.15 -11.18 -15.96
N PRO A 256 3.14 -11.34 -16.82
CA PRO A 256 1.97 -10.48 -16.83
C PRO A 256 0.94 -10.96 -15.80
N ALA A 257 0.20 -10.01 -15.26
CA ALA A 257 -1.06 -10.21 -14.56
C ALA A 257 -1.78 -8.86 -14.53
N ALA A 258 -3.10 -8.88 -14.70
CA ALA A 258 -3.96 -7.74 -14.43
C ALA A 258 -4.82 -8.05 -13.19
N MET A 259 -4.87 -7.13 -12.22
CA MET A 259 -5.65 -7.29 -10.99
C MET A 259 -6.74 -6.24 -10.92
N GLY A 260 -7.96 -6.66 -10.60
CA GLY A 260 -9.10 -5.78 -10.35
C GLY A 260 -9.91 -6.22 -9.14
N PRO A 261 -10.73 -5.35 -8.55
CA PRO A 261 -11.54 -5.71 -7.40
C PRO A 261 -12.72 -6.61 -7.82
N LYS A 262 -13.23 -7.40 -6.87
CA LYS A 262 -14.41 -8.24 -7.06
C LYS A 262 -15.66 -7.59 -6.48
N ASN A 263 -16.75 -7.60 -7.25
CA ASN A 263 -18.00 -6.88 -7.02
C ASN A 263 -17.80 -5.36 -6.94
N ASN A 264 -16.97 -4.82 -7.83
CA ASN A 264 -16.73 -3.40 -8.06
C ASN A 264 -16.27 -3.17 -9.52
N ASP A 265 -17.16 -2.64 -10.34
CA ASP A 265 -16.94 -2.32 -11.75
C ASP A 265 -16.43 -0.89 -12.00
N GLN A 266 -16.12 -0.16 -10.94
CA GLN A 266 -15.78 1.27 -11.02
C GLN A 266 -14.28 1.46 -11.12
N VAL A 267 -13.57 0.69 -10.31
CA VAL A 267 -12.11 0.75 -10.18
C VAL A 267 -11.48 -0.07 -11.28
N GLY A 268 -10.62 0.57 -12.07
CA GLY A 268 -9.86 -0.10 -13.12
C GLY A 268 -8.81 -1.09 -12.57
N TYR A 269 -8.08 -1.72 -13.47
CA TYR A 269 -7.08 -2.73 -13.12
C TYR A 269 -5.67 -2.15 -12.95
N VAL A 270 -4.85 -2.83 -12.14
CA VAL A 270 -3.39 -2.64 -12.06
C VAL A 270 -2.66 -3.80 -12.75
N GLY A 271 -1.41 -3.57 -13.16
CA GLY A 271 -0.63 -4.54 -13.90
C GLY A 271 -0.89 -4.52 -15.41
N THR A 272 -0.76 -5.67 -16.08
CA THR A 272 -0.78 -5.74 -17.55
C THR A 272 -1.55 -6.96 -18.09
N PRO A 273 -2.37 -6.77 -19.14
CA PRO A 273 -3.06 -7.86 -19.83
C PRO A 273 -2.23 -8.47 -20.97
N ILE A 274 -0.98 -8.03 -21.18
CA ILE A 274 -0.16 -8.51 -22.29
C ILE A 274 0.06 -10.03 -22.15
N SER A 275 -0.02 -10.76 -23.27
CA SER A 275 0.28 -12.19 -23.31
C SER A 275 1.74 -12.48 -22.92
N LEU A 276 2.00 -13.57 -22.19
CA LEU A 276 3.35 -13.93 -21.77
C LEU A 276 4.29 -14.17 -22.96
N THR A 277 3.84 -14.93 -23.97
CA THR A 277 4.69 -15.53 -25.02
C THR A 277 4.43 -14.99 -26.42
N ALA A 278 3.45 -14.10 -26.61
CA ALA A 278 3.16 -13.50 -27.92
C ALA A 278 4.42 -12.88 -28.56
N ASN A 279 4.57 -13.04 -29.87
CA ASN A 279 5.72 -12.52 -30.61
C ASN A 279 5.31 -11.93 -31.97
N PRO A 280 5.55 -10.63 -32.24
CA PRO A 280 6.06 -9.62 -31.30
C PRO A 280 5.02 -9.21 -30.25
N GLY A 281 5.47 -8.50 -29.21
CA GLY A 281 4.58 -7.77 -28.30
C GLY A 281 4.13 -8.50 -27.03
N GLY A 282 4.55 -9.74 -26.79
CA GLY A 282 4.35 -10.42 -25.51
C GLY A 282 5.38 -10.00 -24.46
N PHE A 283 5.06 -10.24 -23.18
CA PHE A 283 5.87 -9.82 -22.03
C PHE A 283 7.34 -10.28 -22.14
N ARG A 284 7.56 -11.55 -22.50
CA ARG A 284 8.91 -12.11 -22.70
C ARG A 284 9.63 -11.47 -23.87
N SER A 285 8.93 -11.21 -24.98
CA SER A 285 9.51 -10.60 -26.18
C SER A 285 9.97 -9.17 -25.90
N LEU A 286 9.14 -8.39 -25.21
CA LEU A 286 9.42 -7.00 -24.83
C LEU A 286 10.52 -6.89 -23.77
N GLY A 287 10.52 -7.76 -22.75
CA GLY A 287 11.62 -7.83 -21.78
C GLY A 287 12.96 -8.20 -22.44
N ASN A 288 12.95 -9.14 -23.38
CA ASN A 288 14.13 -9.48 -24.18
C ASN A 288 14.56 -8.33 -25.10
N GLN A 289 13.63 -7.53 -25.62
CA GLN A 289 13.95 -6.34 -26.40
C GLN A 289 14.71 -5.32 -25.55
N PHE A 290 14.23 -5.03 -24.33
CA PHE A 290 14.96 -4.17 -23.39
C PHE A 290 16.37 -4.68 -23.14
N TRP A 291 16.54 -5.97 -22.84
CA TRP A 291 17.86 -6.56 -22.61
C TRP A 291 18.78 -6.42 -23.84
N LYS A 292 18.26 -6.62 -25.05
CA LYS A 292 18.99 -6.40 -26.30
C LYS A 292 19.38 -4.94 -26.51
N ASP A 293 18.50 -4.00 -26.20
CA ASP A 293 18.78 -2.57 -26.32
C ASP A 293 19.86 -2.13 -25.34
N GLN A 294 19.83 -2.64 -24.11
CA GLN A 294 20.93 -2.42 -23.16
C GLN A 294 22.24 -2.98 -23.70
N ASN A 295 22.23 -4.17 -24.30
CA ASN A 295 23.43 -4.75 -24.89
C ASN A 295 23.94 -3.96 -26.10
N ALA A 296 23.05 -3.45 -26.94
CA ALA A 296 23.41 -2.62 -28.09
C ALA A 296 24.05 -1.29 -27.64
N LYS A 297 23.58 -0.72 -26.53
CA LYS A 297 24.08 0.55 -26.00
C LYS A 297 25.38 0.42 -25.20
N TYR A 298 25.51 -0.62 -24.38
CA TYR A 298 26.59 -0.74 -23.39
C TYR A 298 27.55 -1.90 -23.64
N GLY A 299 27.29 -2.77 -24.61
CA GLY A 299 28.08 -3.97 -24.91
C GLY A 299 27.43 -5.27 -24.42
N ALA A 300 28.04 -6.41 -24.71
CA ALA A 300 27.48 -7.72 -24.34
C ALA A 300 27.27 -7.85 -22.81
N ASP A 301 26.22 -8.58 -22.42
CA ASP A 301 25.84 -8.86 -21.03
C ASP A 301 25.72 -7.59 -20.17
N ALA A 302 25.19 -6.51 -20.76
CA ALA A 302 25.05 -5.20 -20.14
C ALA A 302 24.16 -5.21 -18.90
N TRP A 303 23.15 -6.07 -18.86
CA TRP A 303 22.19 -6.19 -17.77
C TRP A 303 22.11 -7.63 -17.25
N PRO A 304 22.20 -7.85 -15.92
CA PRO A 304 22.15 -9.20 -15.35
C PRO A 304 20.78 -9.86 -15.47
N ARG A 305 20.76 -11.19 -15.48
CA ARG A 305 19.57 -12.00 -15.20
C ARG A 305 19.75 -12.81 -13.93
N PHE A 306 18.63 -13.29 -13.39
CA PHE A 306 18.66 -14.20 -12.26
C PHE A 306 19.16 -15.59 -12.66
N VAL A 307 19.85 -16.24 -11.72
CA VAL A 307 20.30 -17.62 -11.80
C VAL A 307 19.63 -18.41 -10.68
N PHE A 308 18.85 -19.41 -11.05
CA PHE A 308 18.28 -20.36 -10.11
C PHE A 308 19.24 -21.52 -9.91
N THR A 309 19.54 -21.86 -8.66
CA THR A 309 20.32 -23.06 -8.32
C THR A 309 19.39 -24.10 -7.70
N TYR A 310 19.25 -25.23 -8.39
CA TYR A 310 18.43 -26.36 -7.97
C TYR A 310 19.07 -27.14 -6.82
N ALA A 311 18.28 -27.98 -6.15
CA ALA A 311 18.72 -28.78 -5.01
C ALA A 311 19.87 -29.76 -5.34
N ASP A 312 20.01 -30.16 -6.61
CA ASP A 312 21.13 -30.99 -7.10
C ASP A 312 22.37 -30.18 -7.53
N GLY A 313 22.34 -28.86 -7.37
CA GLY A 313 23.41 -27.94 -7.76
C GLY A 313 23.35 -27.46 -9.22
N THR A 314 22.39 -27.94 -10.02
CA THR A 314 22.19 -27.46 -11.40
C THR A 314 21.84 -25.98 -11.39
N LYS A 315 22.41 -25.20 -12.31
CA LYS A 315 22.12 -23.77 -12.48
C LYS A 315 21.34 -23.50 -13.76
N GLU A 316 20.33 -22.64 -13.66
CA GLU A 316 19.53 -22.19 -14.81
C GLU A 316 19.43 -20.66 -14.80
N ILE A 317 19.63 -20.05 -15.98
CA ILE A 317 19.38 -18.63 -16.18
C ILE A 317 17.89 -18.42 -16.37
N VAL A 318 17.28 -17.67 -15.45
CA VAL A 318 15.87 -17.34 -15.49
C VAL A 318 15.69 -16.09 -16.36
N PRO A 319 14.70 -16.05 -17.28
CA PRO A 319 14.39 -14.85 -18.07
C PRO A 319 13.68 -13.77 -17.23
N LYS A 320 14.23 -13.47 -16.06
CA LYS A 320 13.78 -12.51 -15.04
C LYS A 320 14.86 -11.46 -14.91
N LEU A 321 14.48 -10.19 -15.03
CA LEU A 321 15.42 -9.07 -14.90
C LEU A 321 15.31 -8.49 -13.48
N PRO A 322 16.43 -8.19 -12.81
CA PRO A 322 16.44 -7.42 -11.57
C PRO A 322 16.41 -5.91 -11.86
N SER A 323 15.74 -5.15 -11.01
CA SER A 323 15.77 -3.69 -11.03
C SER A 323 17.09 -3.15 -10.44
N PRO A 324 17.45 -1.88 -10.69
CA PRO A 324 18.60 -1.24 -10.05
C PRO A 324 18.50 -1.24 -8.52
N LEU A 325 17.30 -1.11 -7.96
CA LEU A 325 17.05 -1.25 -6.53
C LEU A 325 17.56 -2.61 -6.02
N GLU A 326 17.22 -3.69 -6.74
CA GLU A 326 17.64 -5.03 -6.35
C GLU A 326 19.15 -5.23 -6.47
N VAL A 327 19.77 -4.71 -7.53
CA VAL A 327 21.21 -4.86 -7.75
C VAL A 327 22.04 -4.02 -6.77
N PHE A 328 21.68 -2.74 -6.59
CA PHE A 328 22.44 -1.83 -5.74
C PHE A 328 22.29 -2.13 -4.25
N ALA A 329 21.12 -2.59 -3.79
CA ALA A 329 20.94 -3.05 -2.41
C ALA A 329 21.95 -4.13 -2.00
N ARG A 330 22.49 -4.89 -2.95
CA ARG A 330 23.44 -5.98 -2.70
C ARG A 330 24.89 -5.51 -2.65
N LEU A 331 25.23 -4.32 -3.14
CA LEU A 331 26.61 -3.80 -3.21
C LEU A 331 27.28 -3.56 -1.86
N SER A 332 26.49 -3.52 -0.78
CA SER A 332 26.99 -3.48 0.60
C SER A 332 27.59 -4.81 1.04
N GLY A 333 27.31 -5.91 0.34
CA GLY A 333 27.83 -7.24 0.61
C GLY A 333 29.25 -7.46 0.06
N ALA A 334 30.09 -8.13 0.84
CA ALA A 334 31.48 -8.45 0.45
C ALA A 334 31.58 -9.42 -0.74
N ASN A 335 30.54 -10.25 -0.96
CA ASN A 335 30.53 -11.28 -1.99
C ASN A 335 29.51 -10.95 -3.08
N PRO A 336 29.78 -11.33 -4.35
CA PRO A 336 28.79 -11.21 -5.40
C PRO A 336 27.53 -12.02 -5.08
N PRO A 337 26.35 -11.54 -5.49
CA PRO A 337 25.11 -12.30 -5.36
C PRO A 337 25.19 -13.61 -6.16
N ALA A 338 24.97 -14.73 -5.48
CA ALA A 338 25.06 -16.07 -6.09
C ALA A 338 23.89 -16.39 -7.03
N ASP A 339 22.83 -15.60 -6.97
CA ASP A 339 21.57 -15.72 -7.70
C ASP A 339 21.46 -14.77 -8.89
N LEU A 340 22.55 -14.07 -9.27
CA LEU A 340 22.67 -13.34 -10.53
C LEU A 340 23.77 -13.96 -11.39
N GLU A 341 23.72 -13.72 -12.70
CA GLU A 341 24.84 -14.03 -13.60
C GLU A 341 26.13 -13.37 -13.08
N PRO A 342 27.32 -14.00 -13.12
CA PRO A 342 28.51 -13.41 -12.51
C PRO A 342 28.84 -12.01 -13.04
N ALA A 343 29.07 -11.05 -12.14
CA ALA A 343 29.62 -9.74 -12.51
C ALA A 343 31.10 -9.85 -12.93
N PRO A 344 31.62 -8.95 -13.78
CA PRO A 344 33.02 -8.99 -14.22
C PRO A 344 34.06 -8.95 -13.08
N GLN A 345 33.85 -8.09 -12.07
CA GLN A 345 34.68 -8.03 -10.84
C GLN A 345 33.87 -7.39 -9.71
N TRP A 346 33.38 -8.16 -8.74
CA TRP A 346 32.61 -7.60 -7.64
C TRP A 346 33.49 -7.00 -6.52
N PRO A 347 33.12 -5.85 -5.91
CA PRO A 347 32.04 -4.92 -6.26
C PRO A 347 32.51 -3.78 -7.21
N ASP A 348 33.73 -3.86 -7.73
CA ASP A 348 34.41 -2.76 -8.43
C ASP A 348 33.89 -2.54 -9.86
N ARG A 349 33.69 -3.64 -10.61
CA ARG A 349 33.23 -3.68 -12.00
C ARG A 349 31.99 -4.57 -12.13
N LEU A 350 30.85 -3.91 -12.29
CA LEU A 350 29.54 -4.52 -12.49
C LEU A 350 29.28 -4.78 -13.98
N TRP A 351 28.08 -5.27 -14.32
CA TRP A 351 27.63 -5.39 -15.71
C TRP A 351 27.61 -4.01 -16.40
N PRO A 352 27.96 -3.88 -17.68
CA PRO A 352 28.18 -2.59 -18.35
C PRO A 352 27.10 -1.52 -18.14
N ALA A 353 25.81 -1.85 -18.24
CA ALA A 353 24.75 -0.87 -18.01
C ALA A 353 24.65 -0.47 -16.52
N ILE A 354 24.74 -1.43 -15.61
CA ILE A 354 24.72 -1.18 -14.16
C ILE A 354 25.96 -0.40 -13.72
N GLN A 355 27.13 -0.71 -14.27
CA GLN A 355 28.36 0.03 -14.05
C GLN A 355 28.21 1.47 -14.54
N SER A 356 27.60 1.68 -15.72
CA SER A 356 27.32 3.02 -16.21
C SER A 356 26.40 3.78 -15.26
N LEU A 357 25.35 3.16 -14.71
CA LEU A 357 24.49 3.80 -13.71
C LEU A 357 25.28 4.18 -12.43
N LYS A 358 26.12 3.27 -11.94
CA LYS A 358 27.01 3.52 -10.79
C LYS A 358 27.92 4.72 -11.06
N ASP A 359 28.68 4.67 -12.15
CA ASP A 359 29.67 5.70 -12.52
C ASP A 359 29.00 7.06 -12.75
N GLN A 360 27.85 7.09 -13.44
CA GLN A 360 27.10 8.33 -13.63
C GLN A 360 26.57 8.87 -12.30
N GLY A 361 26.01 8.01 -11.43
CA GLY A 361 25.59 8.43 -10.09
C GLY A 361 26.73 9.10 -9.29
N VAL A 362 27.94 8.53 -9.34
CA VAL A 362 29.14 9.13 -8.71
C VAL A 362 29.52 10.45 -9.39
N ASN A 363 29.63 10.45 -10.72
CA ASN A 363 30.09 11.61 -11.47
C ASN A 363 29.16 12.80 -11.27
N TRP A 364 27.85 12.58 -11.31
CA TRP A 364 26.87 13.64 -11.15
C TRP A 364 26.76 14.16 -9.72
N ALA A 365 27.00 13.32 -8.71
CA ALA A 365 27.13 13.80 -7.33
C ALA A 365 28.29 14.80 -7.15
N HIS A 366 29.30 14.79 -8.04
CA HIS A 366 30.42 15.73 -8.03
C HIS A 366 30.33 16.86 -9.07
N ALA A 367 29.74 16.58 -10.23
CA ALA A 367 29.71 17.50 -11.36
C ALA A 367 28.46 18.39 -11.40
N CYS A 368 27.36 17.99 -10.73
CA CYS A 368 26.17 18.82 -10.65
C CYS A 368 26.41 20.08 -9.82
N THR A 369 25.72 21.14 -10.22
CA THR A 369 25.53 22.34 -9.41
C THR A 369 24.07 22.71 -9.45
N HIS A 370 23.54 23.21 -8.34
CA HIS A 370 22.18 23.76 -8.34
C HIS A 370 22.05 24.88 -9.37
N SER A 371 20.93 24.90 -10.08
CA SER A 371 20.58 26.01 -10.94
C SER A 371 20.32 27.26 -10.10
N PRO A 372 20.46 28.48 -10.67
CA PRO A 372 20.10 29.71 -9.97
C PRO A 372 18.63 29.76 -9.52
N GLN A 373 17.75 29.02 -10.19
CA GLN A 373 16.31 28.97 -9.94
C GLN A 373 15.91 27.90 -8.91
N GLY A 374 16.76 26.89 -8.68
CA GLY A 374 16.47 25.72 -7.84
C GLY A 374 15.37 24.81 -8.41
N ASN A 375 15.35 23.54 -7.98
CA ASN A 375 14.24 22.58 -8.07
C ASN A 375 13.60 22.34 -9.46
N THR A 376 14.30 22.64 -10.55
CA THR A 376 13.72 22.59 -11.91
C THR A 376 14.54 21.79 -12.90
N THR A 377 15.78 21.44 -12.56
CA THR A 377 16.68 20.70 -13.45
C THR A 377 16.96 19.29 -12.92
N PHE A 378 17.50 18.42 -13.79
CA PHE A 378 18.01 17.11 -13.40
C PHE A 378 19.00 17.22 -12.23
N CYS A 379 19.92 18.20 -12.29
CA CYS A 379 20.93 18.38 -11.25
C CYS A 379 20.36 18.85 -9.92
N ASP A 380 19.38 19.77 -9.94
CA ASP A 380 18.72 20.20 -8.70
C ASP A 380 18.11 18.99 -7.99
N ALA A 381 17.26 18.26 -8.72
CA ALA A 381 16.58 17.07 -8.21
C ALA A 381 17.55 16.02 -7.67
N LEU A 382 18.63 15.73 -8.40
CA LEU A 382 19.61 14.74 -7.95
C LEU A 382 20.34 15.19 -6.68
N LEU A 383 20.77 16.46 -6.62
CA LEU A 383 21.46 17.00 -5.45
C LEU A 383 20.55 17.05 -4.22
N ASP A 384 19.27 17.37 -4.38
CA ASP A 384 18.30 17.41 -3.29
C ASP A 384 18.00 16.01 -2.72
N VAL A 385 17.91 14.99 -3.58
CA VAL A 385 17.82 13.57 -3.17
C VAL A 385 19.06 13.14 -2.38
N VAL A 386 20.25 13.46 -2.90
CA VAL A 386 21.51 13.16 -2.22
C VAL A 386 21.59 13.86 -0.87
N ALA A 387 21.21 15.13 -0.79
CA ALA A 387 21.22 15.92 0.44
C ALA A 387 20.28 15.33 1.52
N LEU A 388 19.07 14.90 1.13
CA LEU A 388 18.14 14.23 2.03
C LEU A 388 18.76 12.96 2.63
N LEU A 389 19.38 12.12 1.80
CA LEU A 389 19.96 10.86 2.25
C LEU A 389 21.22 11.05 3.10
N GLN A 390 22.04 12.06 2.78
CA GLN A 390 23.16 12.44 3.64
C GLN A 390 22.67 12.93 5.01
N ALA A 391 21.63 13.76 5.04
CA ALA A 391 21.02 14.21 6.29
C ALA A 391 20.41 13.03 7.09
N ASN A 392 19.78 12.08 6.41
CA ASN A 392 19.26 10.86 7.03
C ASN A 392 20.38 10.00 7.62
N TYR A 393 21.51 9.86 6.94
CA TYR A 393 22.69 9.17 7.46
C TYR A 393 23.28 9.88 8.71
N GLN A 394 23.30 11.22 8.73
CA GLN A 394 23.73 11.95 9.94
C GLN A 394 22.77 11.72 11.11
N ASN A 395 21.47 11.65 10.86
CA ASN A 395 20.49 11.29 11.88
C ASN A 395 20.70 9.86 12.39
N TYR A 396 20.88 8.90 11.48
CA TYR A 396 21.24 7.52 11.79
C TYR A 396 22.45 7.43 12.74
N LEU A 397 23.55 8.14 12.44
CA LEU A 397 24.70 8.18 13.34
C LEU A 397 24.37 8.80 14.71
N ALA A 398 23.50 9.81 14.76
CA ALA A 398 23.04 10.41 16.01
C ALA A 398 22.20 9.43 16.85
N LEU A 399 21.38 8.60 16.21
CA LEU A 399 20.58 7.57 16.88
C LEU A 399 21.42 6.43 17.46
N PHE A 400 22.54 6.08 16.81
CA PHE A 400 23.54 5.19 17.43
C PHE A 400 24.22 5.84 18.65
N ARG A 401 24.61 7.11 18.54
CA ARG A 401 25.22 7.85 19.67
C ARG A 401 24.27 7.99 20.87
N SER A 402 22.96 8.09 20.64
CA SER A 402 21.97 8.18 21.70
C SER A 402 21.59 6.81 22.31
N GLY A 403 22.05 5.71 21.72
CA GLY A 403 21.70 4.36 22.13
C GLY A 403 20.28 3.93 21.73
N LEU A 404 19.61 4.66 20.84
CA LEU A 404 18.32 4.22 20.28
C LEU A 404 18.52 3.04 19.31
N CYS A 405 19.55 3.13 18.46
CA CYS A 405 19.97 2.04 17.58
C CYS A 405 21.05 1.19 18.27
N THR A 406 21.05 -0.11 17.99
CA THR A 406 21.96 -1.08 18.63
C THR A 406 23.04 -1.56 17.66
N GLY A 407 24.22 -1.91 18.18
CA GLY A 407 25.33 -2.40 17.37
C GLY A 407 26.30 -1.29 16.93
N THR A 408 26.88 -1.44 15.74
CA THR A 408 27.83 -0.49 15.14
C THR A 408 27.24 0.06 13.84
N PRO A 409 27.29 1.38 13.61
CA PRO A 409 26.75 1.92 12.37
C PRO A 409 27.59 1.49 11.16
N VAL A 410 26.93 1.26 10.02
CA VAL A 410 27.63 1.07 8.73
C VAL A 410 28.37 2.36 8.36
N GLY A 411 29.54 2.22 7.73
CA GLY A 411 30.27 3.37 7.20
C GLY A 411 29.62 3.87 5.90
N GLN A 412 29.60 5.19 5.70
CA GLN A 412 29.13 5.78 4.46
C GLN A 412 30.11 5.47 3.33
N THR A 413 29.61 4.82 2.28
CA THR A 413 30.35 4.52 1.06
C THR A 413 29.47 4.85 -0.13
N ILE A 414 30.09 5.08 -1.29
CA ILE A 414 29.34 5.34 -2.52
C ILE A 414 28.36 4.22 -2.88
N ASN A 415 28.72 2.96 -2.62
CA ASN A 415 27.84 1.82 -2.83
C ASN A 415 26.63 1.84 -1.88
N GLY A 416 26.85 2.23 -0.61
CA GLY A 416 25.78 2.42 0.35
C GLY A 416 24.85 3.56 -0.05
N ASP A 417 25.41 4.72 -0.44
CA ASP A 417 24.62 5.86 -0.91
C ASP A 417 23.73 5.45 -2.11
N LEU A 418 24.29 4.77 -3.12
CA LEU A 418 23.51 4.29 -4.28
C LEU A 418 22.41 3.31 -3.89
N ALA A 419 22.65 2.39 -2.95
CA ALA A 419 21.64 1.46 -2.45
C ALA A 419 20.45 2.21 -1.82
N HIS A 420 20.73 3.24 -1.01
CA HIS A 420 19.67 4.03 -0.37
C HIS A 420 18.99 5.02 -1.33
N ILE A 421 19.70 5.58 -2.32
CA ILE A 421 19.14 6.44 -3.38
C ILE A 421 18.15 5.65 -4.24
N TYR A 422 18.61 4.56 -4.87
CA TYR A 422 17.76 3.78 -5.76
C TYR A 422 16.70 2.95 -5.02
N GLY A 423 16.97 2.62 -3.75
CA GLY A 423 15.99 1.99 -2.88
C GLY A 423 14.95 2.95 -2.31
N TRP A 424 15.23 4.26 -2.29
CA TRP A 424 14.51 5.24 -1.48
C TRP A 424 14.28 4.73 -0.05
N THR A 425 15.35 4.29 0.60
CA THR A 425 15.29 3.66 1.94
C THR A 425 16.12 4.43 2.95
N PRO A 426 15.68 4.50 4.23
CA PRO A 426 16.50 5.06 5.28
C PRO A 426 17.65 4.13 5.67
N TRP A 427 18.70 4.71 6.24
CA TRP A 427 19.77 3.94 6.87
C TRP A 427 19.25 3.31 8.17
N THR A 428 19.33 2.00 8.29
CA THR A 428 18.84 1.27 9.48
C THR A 428 19.74 0.11 9.90
N GLU A 429 20.72 -0.23 9.09
CA GLU A 429 21.52 -1.43 9.17
C GLU A 429 22.52 -1.40 10.34
N ASP A 430 23.06 -2.56 10.69
CA ASP A 430 24.24 -2.71 11.56
C ASP A 430 25.43 -3.15 10.69
N ALA A 431 26.65 -2.70 11.02
CA ALA A 431 27.86 -2.99 10.26
C ALA A 431 28.18 -4.48 10.14
N ALA A 432 27.73 -5.31 11.09
CA ALA A 432 27.91 -6.75 11.04
C ALA A 432 26.72 -7.48 10.39
N GLY A 433 25.72 -6.76 9.87
CA GLY A 433 24.54 -7.32 9.21
C GLY A 433 23.70 -8.22 10.13
N ARG A 434 23.79 -8.03 11.44
CA ARG A 434 23.13 -8.92 12.41
C ARG A 434 21.64 -8.64 12.45
N LYS A 435 20.83 -9.69 12.29
CA LYS A 435 19.36 -9.60 12.42
C LYS A 435 18.99 -9.08 13.82
N GLY A 436 18.10 -8.08 13.86
CA GLY A 436 17.64 -7.46 15.10
C GLY A 436 18.58 -6.39 15.69
N TYR A 437 19.72 -6.13 15.04
CA TYR A 437 20.60 -5.00 15.35
C TYR A 437 20.37 -3.87 14.33
N GLY A 438 20.91 -2.70 14.62
CA GLY A 438 20.68 -1.49 13.85
C GLY A 438 19.58 -0.62 14.47
N CYS A 439 18.99 0.23 13.65
CA CYS A 439 17.80 1.00 13.98
C CYS A 439 16.55 0.18 13.65
N GLN A 440 15.47 0.34 14.43
CA GLN A 440 14.19 -0.16 13.96
C GLN A 440 13.75 0.64 12.72
N PRO A 441 12.99 0.03 11.79
CA PRO A 441 12.53 0.75 10.59
C PRO A 441 11.82 2.08 10.87
N ALA A 442 11.17 2.21 12.03
CA ALA A 442 10.45 3.41 12.44
C ALA A 442 11.36 4.50 13.06
N ASP A 443 12.57 4.16 13.50
CA ASP A 443 13.44 5.08 14.25
C ASP A 443 14.10 6.13 13.35
N ASN A 444 14.38 5.78 12.08
CA ASN A 444 15.12 6.65 11.15
C ASN A 444 14.40 6.87 9.81
N LEU A 445 13.06 6.92 9.83
CA LEU A 445 12.26 7.15 8.62
C LEU A 445 12.74 8.38 7.81
N LEU A 446 12.76 8.27 6.47
CA LEU A 446 13.26 9.33 5.59
C LEU A 446 12.50 10.64 5.77
N GLU A 447 11.18 10.56 5.87
CA GLU A 447 10.29 11.70 6.10
C GLU A 447 10.51 12.36 7.46
N ASN A 448 11.07 11.62 8.43
CA ASN A 448 11.39 12.11 9.75
C ASN A 448 12.83 12.63 9.87
N THR A 449 13.56 12.75 8.76
CA THR A 449 14.91 13.32 8.74
C THR A 449 14.87 14.77 9.26
N PRO A 450 15.68 15.14 10.28
CA PRO A 450 15.71 16.49 10.82
C PRO A 450 15.90 17.54 9.72
N GLY A 451 15.05 18.58 9.74
CA GLY A 451 15.08 19.64 8.73
C GLY A 451 14.33 19.35 7.44
N TYR A 452 13.65 18.20 7.33
CA TYR A 452 12.74 17.86 6.21
C TYR A 452 11.28 17.74 6.63
N TRP A 453 10.99 17.94 7.92
CA TRP A 453 9.66 18.07 8.47
C TRP A 453 9.65 19.12 9.59
N THR A 454 8.46 19.65 9.88
CA THR A 454 8.19 20.50 11.05
C THR A 454 6.89 20.06 11.71
N TRP A 455 6.63 20.49 12.94
CA TRP A 455 5.27 20.40 13.48
C TRP A 455 4.40 21.45 12.78
N SER A 456 3.20 21.07 12.33
CA SER A 456 2.27 22.03 11.71
C SER A 456 1.86 23.15 12.67
N ASP A 457 1.90 22.89 13.98
CA ASP A 457 1.94 23.92 15.02
C ASP A 457 3.19 23.70 15.89
N PRO A 458 4.17 24.63 15.90
CA PRO A 458 5.38 24.49 16.71
C PRO A 458 5.11 24.48 18.22
N ASN A 459 3.92 24.88 18.68
CA ASN A 459 3.54 24.90 20.09
C ASN A 459 2.65 23.71 20.50
N ASP A 460 2.14 22.93 19.55
CA ASP A 460 1.28 21.76 19.82
C ASP A 460 1.75 20.52 19.06
N HIS A 461 2.60 19.72 19.72
CA HIS A 461 3.11 18.45 19.18
C HIS A 461 2.04 17.35 19.02
N LYS A 462 0.77 17.63 19.33
CA LYS A 462 -0.36 16.75 18.99
C LYS A 462 -0.89 17.00 17.58
N LYS A 463 -0.49 18.12 16.96
CA LYS A 463 -0.82 18.42 15.57
C LYS A 463 0.04 17.57 14.62
N PRO A 464 -0.45 17.28 13.40
CA PRO A 464 0.30 16.47 12.45
C PRO A 464 1.63 17.14 12.09
N LYS A 465 2.58 16.34 11.61
CA LYS A 465 3.81 16.85 11.01
C LYS A 465 3.51 17.43 9.62
N ASP A 466 4.20 18.50 9.29
CA ASP A 466 4.27 19.07 7.95
C ASP A 466 5.51 18.48 7.25
N TYR A 467 5.26 17.69 6.20
CA TYR A 467 6.29 17.03 5.37
C TYR A 467 6.56 17.77 4.05
N SER A 468 6.14 19.02 3.91
CA SER A 468 6.25 19.80 2.67
C SER A 468 7.63 19.74 2.02
N LYS A 469 8.70 19.88 2.81
CA LYS A 469 10.07 19.85 2.28
C LYS A 469 10.48 18.44 1.84
N TYR A 470 10.12 17.42 2.60
CA TYR A 470 10.33 16.02 2.19
C TYR A 470 9.59 15.71 0.87
N LEU A 471 8.33 16.13 0.76
CA LEU A 471 7.51 15.88 -0.43
C LEU A 471 8.05 16.56 -1.69
N ALA A 472 8.66 17.75 -1.55
CA ALA A 472 9.34 18.40 -2.67
C ALA A 472 10.46 17.51 -3.25
N VAL A 473 11.31 16.95 -2.38
CA VAL A 473 12.40 16.05 -2.80
C VAL A 473 11.85 14.73 -3.36
N LYS A 474 10.76 14.21 -2.78
CA LYS A 474 10.10 12.99 -3.28
C LYS A 474 9.52 13.20 -4.68
N LEU A 475 8.89 14.33 -4.96
CA LEU A 475 8.42 14.71 -6.30
C LEU A 475 9.57 14.82 -7.30
N GLU A 476 10.72 15.36 -6.89
CA GLU A 476 11.93 15.39 -7.70
C GLU A 476 12.47 13.99 -8.00
N PHE A 477 12.47 13.11 -7.00
CA PHE A 477 12.82 11.70 -7.17
C PHE A 477 11.89 10.98 -8.15
N ASP A 478 10.58 11.19 -8.08
CA ASP A 478 9.62 10.63 -9.04
C ASP A 478 9.96 11.12 -10.46
N LYS A 479 10.20 12.42 -10.63
CA LYS A 479 10.56 13.01 -11.94
C LYS A 479 11.87 12.44 -12.52
N LEU A 480 12.87 12.16 -11.67
CA LEU A 480 14.10 11.49 -12.07
C LEU A 480 13.82 10.07 -12.56
N ASN A 481 13.04 9.29 -11.81
CA ASN A 481 12.65 7.93 -12.16
C ASN A 481 11.90 7.87 -13.49
N TYR A 482 10.88 8.72 -13.66
CA TYR A 482 10.08 8.79 -14.88
C TYR A 482 10.82 9.40 -16.08
N GLY A 483 12.00 9.99 -15.87
CA GLY A 483 12.78 10.64 -16.92
C GLY A 483 12.13 11.94 -17.44
N THR A 484 11.25 12.57 -16.65
CA THR A 484 10.61 13.84 -17.00
C THR A 484 11.53 15.05 -16.76
N LEU A 485 12.64 14.84 -16.05
CA LEU A 485 13.80 15.72 -16.02
C LEU A 485 14.94 15.04 -16.79
N PRO A 486 14.88 14.98 -18.13
CA PRO A 486 15.84 14.19 -18.89
C PRO A 486 17.21 14.86 -18.90
N ASP A 487 18.26 14.03 -18.84
CA ASP A 487 19.62 14.38 -19.22
C ASP A 487 20.10 13.41 -20.32
N GLU A 488 20.78 13.92 -21.34
CA GLU A 488 21.21 13.12 -22.49
C GLU A 488 22.26 12.06 -22.12
N LYS A 489 23.04 12.30 -21.07
CA LYS A 489 24.17 11.46 -20.65
C LYS A 489 23.79 10.47 -19.56
N TYR A 490 22.73 10.74 -18.81
CA TYR A 490 22.33 9.88 -17.69
C TYR A 490 20.82 9.67 -17.61
N ALA A 491 20.40 8.44 -17.91
CA ALA A 491 19.06 7.95 -17.58
C ALA A 491 19.09 7.44 -16.13
N PHE A 492 18.50 8.21 -15.20
CA PHE A 492 18.53 7.88 -13.77
C PHE A 492 18.05 6.45 -13.49
N ASN A 493 16.89 6.06 -14.01
CA ASN A 493 16.34 4.72 -13.80
C ASN A 493 15.75 4.10 -15.09
N PRO A 494 16.57 3.43 -15.93
CA PRO A 494 16.09 2.81 -17.17
C PRO A 494 15.09 1.66 -16.94
N TRP A 495 15.01 1.12 -15.72
CA TRP A 495 13.99 0.13 -15.35
C TRP A 495 12.57 0.68 -15.45
N VAL A 496 12.37 1.93 -15.05
CA VAL A 496 11.06 2.61 -15.13
C VAL A 496 10.62 2.72 -16.58
N GLN A 497 11.56 2.87 -17.52
CA GLN A 497 11.26 2.81 -18.96
C GLN A 497 10.90 1.40 -19.42
N LEU A 498 11.52 0.33 -18.91
CA LEU A 498 11.09 -1.04 -19.19
C LEU A 498 9.62 -1.25 -18.78
N ILE A 499 9.23 -0.81 -17.58
CA ILE A 499 7.89 -1.03 -17.03
C ILE A 499 6.86 -0.12 -17.70
N HIS A 500 7.03 1.20 -17.70
CA HIS A 500 6.00 2.14 -18.18
C HIS A 500 6.21 2.64 -19.61
N GLY A 501 7.41 2.48 -20.17
CA GLY A 501 7.76 3.04 -21.47
C GLY A 501 6.99 2.38 -22.62
N LYS A 502 6.54 3.18 -23.57
CA LYS A 502 5.76 2.76 -24.75
C LYS A 502 6.53 1.81 -25.69
N ASN A 503 7.86 1.77 -25.58
CA ASN A 503 8.71 0.90 -26.39
C ASN A 503 8.86 -0.52 -25.79
N TYR A 504 8.41 -0.72 -24.55
CA TYR A 504 8.57 -1.96 -23.79
C TYR A 504 7.22 -2.42 -23.22
N LEU A 505 7.10 -2.63 -21.91
CA LEU A 505 5.94 -3.30 -21.31
C LEU A 505 4.68 -2.42 -21.19
N GLN A 506 4.84 -1.09 -21.19
CA GLN A 506 3.75 -0.12 -21.14
C GLN A 506 2.70 -0.42 -20.04
N ILE A 507 3.15 -0.50 -18.79
CA ILE A 507 2.35 -0.85 -17.62
C ILE A 507 2.19 0.38 -16.71
N PRO A 508 1.37 1.39 -17.06
CA PRO A 508 1.30 2.65 -16.30
C PRO A 508 0.73 2.50 -14.88
N GLY A 509 -0.07 1.47 -14.62
CA GLY A 509 -0.69 1.21 -13.32
C GLY A 509 -0.02 0.09 -12.53
N ALA A 510 1.30 0.15 -12.35
CA ALA A 510 2.04 -0.80 -11.52
C ALA A 510 3.22 -0.11 -10.85
N TYR A 511 3.79 -0.71 -9.80
CA TYR A 511 4.99 -0.18 -9.19
C TYR A 511 6.24 -0.55 -9.98
N ALA A 512 7.05 0.43 -10.39
CA ALA A 512 8.41 0.18 -10.92
C ALA A 512 9.53 0.44 -9.90
N TYR A 513 9.25 1.12 -8.79
CA TYR A 513 10.18 1.43 -7.70
C TYR A 513 9.43 1.63 -6.37
N SER A 514 10.14 1.75 -5.24
CA SER A 514 9.59 1.54 -3.88
C SER A 514 8.52 2.55 -3.40
N VAL A 515 8.39 3.70 -4.06
CA VAL A 515 7.43 4.77 -3.70
C VAL A 515 6.72 5.33 -4.94
N ASP A 516 6.52 4.46 -5.93
CA ASP A 516 5.88 4.81 -7.18
C ASP A 516 4.37 5.08 -7.00
N ASP A 517 4.03 6.32 -6.67
CA ASP A 517 2.67 6.71 -6.27
C ASP A 517 1.74 7.04 -7.45
N ALA A 518 2.10 6.67 -8.70
CA ALA A 518 1.30 7.04 -9.87
C ALA A 518 -0.10 6.40 -9.83
N VAL A 519 -0.15 5.07 -9.80
CA VAL A 519 -1.39 4.27 -9.63
C VAL A 519 -1.08 2.85 -9.09
N GLY A 520 0.14 2.61 -8.59
CA GLY A 520 0.66 1.26 -8.36
C GLY A 520 -0.14 0.43 -7.36
N ASN A 521 -0.66 1.06 -6.31
CA ASN A 521 -1.52 0.43 -5.30
C ASN A 521 -2.95 0.93 -5.40
N ILE A 522 -3.90 0.00 -5.40
CA ILE A 522 -5.33 0.31 -5.45
C ILE A 522 -6.01 -0.18 -4.20
N GLN A 523 -6.49 0.79 -3.43
CA GLN A 523 -7.45 0.56 -2.36
C GLN A 523 -8.87 0.80 -2.87
N ALA A 524 -9.70 -0.24 -2.84
CA ALA A 524 -11.07 -0.20 -3.30
C ALA A 524 -12.01 -0.92 -2.33
N GLU A 525 -13.29 -0.57 -2.40
CA GLU A 525 -14.31 -1.45 -1.85
C GLU A 525 -14.38 -2.71 -2.71
N ALA A 526 -14.34 -3.87 -2.06
CA ALA A 526 -14.41 -5.14 -2.75
C ALA A 526 -14.81 -6.27 -1.81
N THR A 527 -15.20 -7.39 -2.39
CA THR A 527 -15.39 -8.67 -1.66
C THR A 527 -14.33 -9.69 -2.03
N GLY A 528 -13.13 -9.18 -2.36
CA GLY A 528 -11.96 -9.90 -2.84
C GLY A 528 -11.42 -9.26 -4.12
N TYR A 529 -10.65 -10.01 -4.90
CA TYR A 529 -10.07 -9.52 -6.15
C TYR A 529 -10.02 -10.62 -7.22
N ILE A 530 -9.87 -10.16 -8.45
CA ILE A 530 -9.73 -10.98 -9.65
C ILE A 530 -8.32 -10.78 -10.20
N VAL A 531 -7.64 -11.87 -10.50
CA VAL A 531 -6.38 -11.91 -11.26
C VAL A 531 -6.71 -12.47 -12.63
N ASP A 532 -6.50 -11.69 -13.69
CA ASP A 532 -6.63 -12.13 -15.08
C ASP A 532 -5.26 -12.12 -15.75
N VAL A 533 -4.81 -13.29 -16.20
CA VAL A 533 -3.47 -13.47 -16.76
C VAL A 533 -3.54 -13.58 -18.27
N GLY A 534 -2.98 -12.59 -18.96
CA GLY A 534 -2.95 -12.52 -20.42
C GLY A 534 -4.20 -11.88 -21.05
N SER A 535 -5.11 -11.34 -20.24
CA SER A 535 -6.27 -10.57 -20.70
C SER A 535 -6.81 -9.65 -19.59
N VAL A 536 -7.91 -8.96 -19.89
CA VAL A 536 -8.76 -8.24 -18.90
C VAL A 536 -10.21 -8.69 -18.98
N LYS A 537 -10.51 -9.75 -19.72
CA LYS A 537 -11.86 -10.14 -20.13
C LYS A 537 -12.77 -10.43 -18.94
N HIS A 538 -12.19 -10.92 -17.84
CA HIS A 538 -12.93 -11.31 -16.64
C HIS A 538 -12.91 -10.24 -15.56
N LEU A 539 -12.20 -9.14 -15.77
CA LEU A 539 -12.23 -8.00 -14.87
C LEU A 539 -13.55 -7.24 -15.06
N GLU A 540 -14.14 -6.83 -13.96
CA GLU A 540 -15.41 -6.09 -13.95
C GLU A 540 -15.23 -4.71 -14.60
N ASN A 541 -14.07 -4.09 -14.37
CA ASN A 541 -13.59 -2.95 -15.15
C ASN A 541 -12.34 -3.33 -15.95
N GLN A 542 -12.45 -3.28 -17.28
CA GLN A 542 -11.39 -3.70 -18.21
C GLN A 542 -10.43 -2.58 -18.60
N PHE A 543 -10.52 -1.42 -17.95
CA PHE A 543 -9.63 -0.29 -18.20
C PHE A 543 -8.59 -0.17 -17.07
N PRO A 544 -7.38 0.37 -17.37
CA PRO A 544 -6.40 0.66 -16.33
C PRO A 544 -7.00 1.53 -15.23
N ALA A 545 -6.57 1.31 -13.99
CA ALA A 545 -6.94 2.15 -12.87
C ALA A 545 -6.42 3.58 -13.08
N GLU A 546 -7.22 4.57 -12.65
CA GLU A 546 -6.86 5.97 -12.65
C GLU A 546 -6.46 6.41 -11.24
N GLN A 547 -6.05 7.68 -11.09
CA GLN A 547 -5.73 8.22 -9.78
C GLN A 547 -6.97 8.25 -8.85
N PRO A 548 -6.84 7.84 -7.58
CA PRO A 548 -7.96 7.84 -6.65
C PRO A 548 -8.45 9.26 -6.33
N ILE A 549 -9.77 9.41 -6.29
CA ILE A 549 -10.48 10.61 -5.86
C ILE A 549 -11.02 10.39 -4.45
N ASN A 550 -10.53 11.15 -3.49
CA ASN A 550 -11.05 11.18 -2.13
C ASN A 550 -12.31 12.06 -2.06
N VAL A 551 -13.47 11.47 -1.84
CA VAL A 551 -14.71 12.22 -1.56
C VAL A 551 -14.82 12.43 -0.06
N SER A 552 -14.48 13.63 0.41
CA SER A 552 -14.60 14.05 1.80
C SER A 552 -15.98 14.64 2.08
N LEU A 553 -16.63 14.16 3.13
CA LEU A 553 -18.01 14.51 3.49
C LEU A 553 -18.09 15.57 4.60
N GLY A 554 -16.96 16.17 4.99
CA GLY A 554 -16.81 17.48 5.62
C GLY A 554 -17.57 17.77 6.94
N TYR A 555 -18.32 16.82 7.50
CA TYR A 555 -19.13 17.01 8.71
C TYR A 555 -18.42 16.46 9.96
N ASP A 556 -18.71 17.04 11.14
CA ASP A 556 -18.31 16.48 12.43
C ASP A 556 -19.07 15.17 12.70
N PRO A 557 -18.44 14.10 13.24
CA PRO A 557 -19.13 12.84 13.55
C PRO A 557 -20.39 12.99 14.42
N ASN A 558 -20.48 14.07 15.21
CA ASN A 558 -21.60 14.42 16.09
C ASN A 558 -22.63 15.36 15.44
N ALA A 559 -22.47 15.72 14.16
CA ALA A 559 -23.43 16.57 13.45
C ALA A 559 -24.83 15.93 13.44
N ALA A 560 -25.86 16.74 13.69
CA ALA A 560 -27.25 16.26 13.75
C ALA A 560 -27.74 15.70 12.40
N ILE A 561 -27.30 16.31 11.30
CA ILE A 561 -27.55 15.84 9.93
C ILE A 561 -26.20 15.42 9.34
N LYS A 562 -26.13 14.18 8.86
CA LYS A 562 -24.96 13.57 8.26
C LYS A 562 -25.34 12.60 7.16
N PHE A 563 -24.43 12.34 6.22
CA PHE A 563 -24.61 11.26 5.26
C PHE A 563 -24.46 9.92 5.97
N ALA A 564 -25.50 9.09 5.89
CA ALA A 564 -25.54 7.75 6.47
C ALA A 564 -25.01 6.70 5.49
N SER A 565 -25.30 6.88 4.19
CA SER A 565 -24.80 6.00 3.13
C SER A 565 -24.46 6.76 1.86
N TYR A 566 -23.74 6.09 0.96
CA TYR A 566 -23.42 6.58 -0.36
C TYR A 566 -23.53 5.45 -1.40
N ARG A 567 -23.64 5.84 -2.67
CA ARG A 567 -23.55 4.97 -3.85
C ARG A 567 -22.69 5.68 -4.88
N VAL A 568 -22.10 4.89 -5.75
CA VAL A 568 -21.25 5.39 -6.83
C VAL A 568 -21.67 4.68 -8.11
N CYS A 569 -21.71 5.40 -9.24
CA CYS A 569 -22.16 5.01 -10.58
C CYS A 569 -23.61 4.49 -10.72
N VAL A 570 -24.16 3.80 -9.72
CA VAL A 570 -25.44 3.08 -9.76
C VAL A 570 -26.40 3.63 -8.71
N ASN A 571 -27.63 3.97 -9.12
CA ASN A 571 -28.67 4.48 -8.23
C ASN A 571 -29.64 3.38 -7.76
N ASP A 572 -29.16 2.42 -6.98
CA ASP A 572 -29.97 1.35 -6.40
C ASP A 572 -29.60 1.10 -4.93
N ALA A 573 -30.59 0.82 -4.08
CA ALA A 573 -30.43 0.57 -2.65
C ALA A 573 -29.60 -0.67 -2.33
N VAL A 574 -29.52 -1.66 -3.25
CA VAL A 574 -28.63 -2.82 -3.08
C VAL A 574 -27.15 -2.40 -3.01
N HIS A 575 -26.81 -1.23 -3.56
CA HIS A 575 -25.46 -0.66 -3.60
C HIS A 575 -25.24 0.42 -2.53
N ASP A 576 -26.14 0.56 -1.55
CA ASP A 576 -25.93 1.47 -0.41
C ASP A 576 -24.72 1.03 0.42
N LYS A 577 -23.77 1.95 0.56
CA LYS A 577 -22.53 1.78 1.33
C LYS A 577 -22.59 2.68 2.56
N PRO A 578 -22.42 2.15 3.78
CA PRO A 578 -22.45 2.99 4.97
C PRO A 578 -21.25 3.95 4.97
N VAL A 579 -21.47 5.20 5.37
CA VAL A 579 -20.36 6.13 5.60
C VAL A 579 -19.69 5.78 6.93
N ASN A 580 -18.35 5.72 6.94
CA ASN A 580 -17.62 5.66 8.20
C ASN A 580 -17.70 7.03 8.90
N GLU A 581 -18.49 7.13 9.96
CA GLU A 581 -18.69 8.40 10.67
C GLU A 581 -17.41 9.00 11.27
N LEU A 582 -16.36 8.20 11.53
CA LEU A 582 -15.09 8.67 12.10
C LEU A 582 -14.09 9.13 11.05
N ASN A 583 -14.27 8.67 9.82
CA ASN A 583 -13.56 9.15 8.66
C ASN A 583 -14.61 9.32 7.56
N PRO A 584 -15.41 10.41 7.59
CA PRO A 584 -16.54 10.61 6.70
C PRO A 584 -16.00 10.97 5.32
N ALA A 585 -15.36 10.02 4.68
CA ALA A 585 -14.74 10.11 3.38
C ALA A 585 -14.70 8.72 2.76
N PHE A 586 -14.70 8.66 1.44
CA PHE A 586 -14.50 7.43 0.70
C PHE A 586 -13.69 7.68 -0.57
N ILE A 587 -13.05 6.63 -1.07
CA ILE A 587 -12.28 6.71 -2.31
C ILE A 587 -13.18 6.26 -3.46
N MET A 588 -13.26 7.09 -4.48
CA MET A 588 -13.73 6.75 -5.81
C MET A 588 -12.51 6.59 -6.71
N ASN A 589 -12.41 5.49 -7.42
CA ASN A 589 -11.50 5.36 -8.55
C ASN A 589 -12.37 5.05 -9.75
N ALA A 590 -12.75 6.07 -10.53
CA ALA A 590 -13.60 5.92 -11.70
C ALA A 590 -12.82 6.43 -12.91
N ARG A 591 -12.70 5.60 -13.94
CA ARG A 591 -11.95 5.92 -15.16
C ARG A 591 -12.47 7.20 -15.83
N ASP A 592 -13.78 7.24 -16.00
CA ASP A 592 -14.50 8.41 -16.49
C ASP A 592 -15.52 8.83 -15.43
N PRO A 593 -15.10 9.62 -14.44
CA PRO A 593 -15.98 9.99 -13.34
C PRO A 593 -17.16 10.86 -13.83
N SER A 594 -17.13 11.36 -15.08
CA SER A 594 -18.23 12.10 -15.69
C SER A 594 -19.43 11.21 -16.04
N THR A 595 -19.21 9.89 -16.11
CA THR A 595 -20.25 8.88 -16.35
C THR A 595 -20.67 8.15 -15.08
N CYS A 596 -20.03 8.47 -13.94
CA CYS A 596 -20.20 7.78 -12.68
C CYS A 596 -20.74 8.73 -11.60
N PRO A 597 -22.07 8.93 -11.52
CA PRO A 597 -22.66 9.77 -10.49
C PRO A 597 -22.44 9.21 -9.09
N VAL A 598 -22.20 10.10 -8.13
CA VAL A 598 -22.17 9.81 -6.70
C VAL A 598 -23.52 10.17 -6.10
N PHE A 599 -24.10 9.24 -5.36
CA PHE A 599 -25.33 9.44 -4.60
C PHE A 599 -24.96 9.42 -3.11
N LEU A 600 -25.40 10.42 -2.35
CA LEU A 600 -25.22 10.48 -0.90
C LEU A 600 -26.60 10.49 -0.25
N ILE A 601 -26.80 9.69 0.79
CA ILE A 601 -28.08 9.55 1.48
C ILE A 601 -27.88 10.02 2.92
N ASP A 602 -28.69 10.98 3.38
CA ASP A 602 -28.60 11.49 4.74
C ASP A 602 -29.39 10.67 5.77
N ASN A 603 -29.16 10.98 7.05
CA ASN A 603 -29.83 10.37 8.19
C ASN A 603 -31.17 11.05 8.56
N LYS A 604 -31.78 11.86 7.68
CA LYS A 604 -33.08 12.49 7.97
C LYS A 604 -34.21 11.46 7.93
N SER A 605 -35.38 11.87 8.43
CA SER A 605 -36.64 11.11 8.30
C SER A 605 -37.71 12.00 7.64
N PRO A 606 -38.09 11.74 6.38
CA PRO A 606 -37.52 10.74 5.47
C PRO A 606 -36.08 11.09 5.04
N ALA A 607 -35.28 10.06 4.73
CA ALA A 607 -33.92 10.24 4.23
C ALA A 607 -33.93 10.98 2.89
N GLN A 608 -32.96 11.87 2.67
CA GLN A 608 -32.78 12.60 1.42
C GLN A 608 -31.59 12.04 0.67
N THR A 609 -31.73 11.91 -0.65
CA THR A 609 -30.66 11.53 -1.56
C THR A 609 -30.17 12.76 -2.33
N TYR A 610 -28.85 12.89 -2.41
CA TYR A 610 -28.12 13.96 -3.07
C TYR A 610 -27.27 13.35 -4.18
N THR A 611 -27.23 13.96 -5.35
CA THR A 611 -26.45 13.42 -6.49
C THR A 611 -25.50 14.45 -7.04
N PHE A 612 -24.28 14.03 -7.34
CA PHE A 612 -23.31 14.80 -8.11
C PHE A 612 -22.47 13.93 -9.04
N THR A 613 -21.83 14.55 -10.03
CA THR A 613 -20.96 13.90 -11.02
C THR A 613 -19.71 14.73 -11.21
N ILE A 614 -18.53 14.11 -11.23
CA ILE A 614 -17.26 14.82 -11.45
C ILE A 614 -16.96 14.81 -12.94
N ASN A 615 -16.97 15.97 -13.59
CA ASN A 615 -16.95 16.03 -15.06
C ASN A 615 -15.60 15.73 -15.74
N LYS A 616 -14.55 15.44 -14.98
CA LYS A 616 -13.19 15.21 -15.48
C LYS A 616 -12.40 14.33 -14.50
N SER A 617 -11.52 13.48 -15.00
CA SER A 617 -10.53 12.78 -14.17
C SER A 617 -9.45 13.73 -13.62
N PRO A 618 -8.80 13.39 -12.49
CA PRO A 618 -7.66 14.14 -11.99
C PRO A 618 -6.47 14.23 -12.98
N PRO A 619 -5.54 15.18 -12.80
CA PRO A 619 -5.54 16.21 -11.76
C PRO A 619 -6.61 17.30 -12.00
N PHE A 620 -7.21 17.73 -10.90
CA PHE A 620 -8.04 18.93 -10.81
C PHE A 620 -7.17 20.19 -10.72
N ALA A 621 -7.76 21.34 -10.35
CA ALA A 621 -6.99 22.56 -10.08
C ALA A 621 -5.98 22.26 -8.96
N GLU A 622 -4.69 22.42 -9.26
CA GLU A 622 -3.59 22.12 -8.35
C GLU A 622 -3.31 23.30 -7.44
N PHE A 623 -3.36 23.07 -6.14
CA PHE A 623 -2.91 24.02 -5.13
C PHE A 623 -1.47 23.75 -4.74
N THR A 624 -0.68 24.81 -4.62
CA THR A 624 0.69 24.74 -4.10
C THR A 624 0.68 24.53 -2.58
N ILE A 625 1.76 23.99 -2.01
CA ILE A 625 1.93 23.85 -0.56
C ILE A 625 1.67 25.17 0.21
N PRO A 626 2.24 26.33 -0.19
CA PRO A 626 1.94 27.60 0.49
C PRO A 626 0.44 27.95 0.48
N GLN A 627 -0.24 27.64 -0.62
CA GLN A 627 -1.69 27.79 -0.70
C GLN A 627 -2.39 26.83 0.26
N VAL A 628 -2.02 25.55 0.32
CA VAL A 628 -2.58 24.60 1.30
C VAL A 628 -2.34 25.04 2.75
N ASN A 629 -1.14 25.52 3.07
CA ASN A 629 -0.76 25.94 4.43
C ASN A 629 -1.46 27.25 4.87
N ALA A 630 -1.70 28.17 3.94
CA ALA A 630 -2.57 29.32 4.18
C ALA A 630 -4.06 28.90 4.30
N GLY A 631 -4.34 27.61 4.06
CA GLY A 631 -5.62 27.01 3.70
C GLY A 631 -6.37 27.90 2.71
N VAL A 632 -5.80 28.04 1.54
CA VAL A 632 -6.49 28.50 0.34
C VAL A 632 -7.46 27.43 -0.17
N PRO A 633 -7.23 26.12 0.05
CA PRO A 633 -8.32 25.15 0.07
C PRO A 633 -9.25 25.36 1.29
N LYS A 634 -9.43 26.60 1.75
CA LYS A 634 -10.52 26.94 2.65
C LYS A 634 -11.67 27.42 1.79
N TRP A 635 -12.83 27.00 2.25
CA TRP A 635 -14.06 27.70 2.01
C TRP A 635 -13.91 29.11 2.60
N ASP A 636 -13.72 30.13 1.76
CA ASP A 636 -13.71 31.53 2.19
C ASP A 636 -15.01 32.21 1.75
N ASN A 637 -15.88 32.50 2.72
CA ASN A 637 -17.13 33.24 2.55
C ASN A 637 -16.95 34.76 2.72
N SER A 638 -15.72 35.24 3.00
CA SER A 638 -15.44 36.61 3.40
C SER A 638 -15.06 37.55 2.25
N MET A 639 -14.87 37.04 1.03
CA MET A 639 -14.60 37.88 -0.13
C MET A 639 -15.89 38.46 -0.71
N THR A 640 -16.32 39.57 -0.13
CA THR A 640 -17.26 40.50 -0.77
C THR A 640 -16.73 40.90 -2.15
N GLY A 641 -17.23 40.27 -3.22
CA GLY A 641 -17.16 40.81 -4.58
C GLY A 641 -16.40 40.04 -5.65
N ASN A 642 -15.86 38.82 -5.40
CA ASN A 642 -15.25 38.02 -6.46
C ASN A 642 -15.93 36.66 -6.61
N VAL A 643 -16.70 36.53 -7.69
CA VAL A 643 -17.17 35.27 -8.26
C VAL A 643 -15.95 34.35 -8.49
N PRO A 644 -16.03 33.03 -8.18
CA PRO A 644 -15.09 32.01 -8.63
C PRO A 644 -14.74 32.22 -10.11
N THR A 645 -13.53 32.69 -10.41
CA THR A 645 -13.06 32.75 -11.79
C THR A 645 -12.68 31.34 -12.24
N ALA A 646 -12.68 31.10 -13.56
CA ALA A 646 -12.19 29.84 -14.14
C ALA A 646 -10.73 29.52 -13.77
N THR A 647 -10.03 30.47 -13.15
CA THR A 647 -8.63 30.34 -12.70
C THR A 647 -8.47 30.14 -11.20
N ASN A 648 -9.50 30.38 -10.37
CA ASN A 648 -9.31 30.48 -8.91
C ASN A 648 -10.02 29.43 -8.06
N THR A 649 -10.96 28.63 -8.57
CA THR A 649 -11.49 27.47 -7.82
C THR A 649 -12.21 26.47 -8.73
N THR A 650 -11.69 25.23 -8.75
CA THR A 650 -12.45 23.96 -8.90
C THR A 650 -12.93 23.56 -10.32
N TYR A 651 -12.76 22.29 -10.68
CA TYR A 651 -13.44 21.70 -11.85
C TYR A 651 -14.93 21.48 -11.53
N TYR A 652 -15.79 21.58 -12.55
CA TYR A 652 -17.24 21.57 -12.38
C TYR A 652 -17.76 20.19 -11.95
N VAL A 653 -18.28 20.13 -10.73
CA VAL A 653 -19.10 19.03 -10.27
C VAL A 653 -20.54 19.29 -10.73
N GLN A 654 -21.08 18.42 -11.58
CA GLN A 654 -22.45 18.54 -12.08
C GLN A 654 -23.42 17.97 -11.05
N CYS A 655 -24.56 18.61 -10.81
CA CYS A 655 -25.57 18.12 -9.88
C CYS A 655 -26.96 18.01 -10.50
N ASP A 656 -26.99 17.84 -11.82
CA ASP A 656 -28.20 17.88 -12.63
C ASP A 656 -29.16 16.71 -12.31
N GLY A 657 -28.69 15.69 -11.57
CA GLY A 657 -29.48 14.56 -11.08
C GLY A 657 -30.43 14.87 -9.92
N ASN A 658 -30.35 16.06 -9.31
CA ASN A 658 -31.25 16.47 -8.22
C ASN A 658 -32.60 16.94 -8.78
N THR A 659 -33.58 16.03 -8.92
CA THR A 659 -34.92 16.33 -9.45
C THR A 659 -35.84 17.02 -8.42
N ALA A 660 -36.93 17.64 -8.87
CA ALA A 660 -37.88 18.38 -8.02
C ALA A 660 -39.03 17.53 -7.44
N ALA A 661 -39.05 16.22 -7.69
CA ALA A 661 -40.12 15.33 -7.24
C ALA A 661 -39.71 14.61 -5.93
N PRO A 662 -40.62 14.35 -4.98
CA PRO A 662 -40.32 13.58 -3.78
C PRO A 662 -39.66 12.22 -4.08
N PRO A 663 -38.68 11.77 -3.27
CA PRO A 663 -38.24 12.31 -1.98
C PRO A 663 -37.25 13.50 -2.09
N PHE A 664 -36.92 13.95 -3.30
CA PHE A 664 -35.95 15.00 -3.58
C PHE A 664 -36.59 16.38 -3.33
N ALA A 665 -36.52 16.87 -2.09
CA ALA A 665 -36.98 18.21 -1.74
C ALA A 665 -36.11 19.30 -2.40
N GLN A 666 -36.61 20.55 -2.50
CA GLN A 666 -35.87 21.73 -3.00
C GLN A 666 -34.42 21.86 -2.46
N SER A 667 -34.13 21.28 -1.29
CA SER A 667 -32.81 21.23 -0.65
C SER A 667 -31.72 20.54 -1.49
N SER A 668 -32.05 19.55 -2.34
CA SER A 668 -31.07 18.86 -3.19
C SER A 668 -30.66 19.68 -4.41
N LYS A 669 -31.59 20.46 -4.99
CA LYS A 669 -31.26 21.45 -6.05
C LYS A 669 -30.41 22.60 -5.50
N SER A 670 -30.67 23.00 -4.25
CA SER A 670 -29.88 24.03 -3.56
C SER A 670 -28.54 23.52 -2.99
N TRP A 671 -28.38 22.21 -2.83
CA TRP A 671 -27.15 21.61 -2.30
C TRP A 671 -25.91 21.87 -3.18
N CYS A 672 -26.11 22.07 -4.48
CA CYS A 672 -25.04 22.38 -5.42
C CYS A 672 -24.95 23.85 -5.82
N CYS A 673 -25.52 24.76 -5.04
CA CYS A 673 -25.86 26.06 -5.58
C CYS A 673 -24.68 26.97 -5.90
N ASN A 674 -24.62 27.21 -7.21
CA ASN A 674 -24.30 28.44 -7.94
C ASN A 674 -22.92 29.07 -7.70
N LYS A 675 -22.28 29.42 -8.82
CA LYS A 675 -21.00 30.15 -8.87
C LYS A 675 -20.97 31.35 -7.93
N ASP A 676 -22.13 31.96 -7.64
CA ASP A 676 -22.24 33.18 -6.85
C ASP A 676 -22.51 32.98 -5.34
N SER A 677 -22.84 31.76 -4.90
CA SER A 677 -23.05 31.43 -3.48
C SER A 677 -21.97 30.45 -3.05
N SER A 678 -21.19 30.83 -2.04
CA SER A 678 -20.14 30.04 -1.42
C SER A 678 -20.66 28.74 -0.78
N SER A 679 -21.18 27.79 -1.56
CA SER A 679 -21.88 26.59 -1.07
C SER A 679 -22.00 25.56 -2.19
N GLY A 680 -21.44 24.35 -2.04
CA GLY A 680 -21.59 23.31 -3.08
C GLY A 680 -20.70 22.09 -2.87
N THR A 681 -20.59 21.27 -3.92
CA THR A 681 -19.60 20.18 -4.02
C THR A 681 -18.47 20.66 -4.93
N TRP A 682 -17.21 20.52 -4.52
CA TRP A 682 -16.08 21.02 -5.31
C TRP A 682 -14.87 20.08 -5.31
N ALA A 683 -14.11 20.10 -6.40
CA ALA A 683 -12.97 19.23 -6.64
C ALA A 683 -11.63 20.00 -6.71
N TYR A 684 -10.58 19.48 -6.08
CA TYR A 684 -9.23 20.06 -6.11
C TYR A 684 -8.13 19.01 -5.99
N THR A 685 -6.94 19.34 -6.50
CA THR A 685 -5.71 18.56 -6.27
C THR A 685 -4.82 19.35 -5.34
N MET A 686 -4.25 18.70 -4.33
CA MET A 686 -3.23 19.33 -3.50
C MET A 686 -2.17 18.33 -3.06
N PRO A 687 -0.93 18.77 -2.81
CA PRO A 687 0.04 17.96 -2.10
C PRO A 687 -0.46 17.58 -0.71
N ASP A 688 -0.27 16.33 -0.29
CA ASP A 688 -0.66 15.88 1.05
C ASP A 688 0.44 16.21 2.06
N ALA A 689 0.56 17.46 2.50
CA ALA A 689 1.59 17.85 3.46
C ALA A 689 1.56 17.04 4.79
N ALA A 690 0.43 16.37 5.09
CA ALA A 690 0.27 15.51 6.27
C ALA A 690 0.64 14.04 6.02
N SER A 691 0.84 13.63 4.77
CA SER A 691 1.26 12.29 4.37
C SER A 691 2.64 12.30 3.73
N ALA A 692 3.55 11.48 4.24
CA ALA A 692 4.85 11.29 3.61
C ALA A 692 4.80 10.49 2.30
N HIS A 693 3.71 9.76 2.03
CA HIS A 693 3.66 8.79 0.93
C HIS A 693 2.57 9.11 -0.09
N LYS A 694 1.96 10.29 -0.02
CA LYS A 694 1.00 10.74 -1.03
C LYS A 694 1.47 12.08 -1.56
N THR A 695 2.05 12.08 -2.75
CA THR A 695 2.53 13.31 -3.39
C THR A 695 1.40 14.29 -3.67
N SER A 696 0.23 13.78 -4.02
CA SER A 696 -0.98 14.53 -4.29
C SER A 696 -2.22 13.77 -3.80
N VAL A 697 -3.23 14.51 -3.38
CA VAL A 697 -4.58 14.02 -3.14
C VAL A 697 -5.54 14.77 -4.05
N HIS A 698 -6.37 14.03 -4.76
CA HIS A 698 -7.47 14.56 -5.54
C HIS A 698 -8.71 14.47 -4.68
N THR A 699 -9.21 15.61 -4.20
CA THR A 699 -10.30 15.65 -3.23
C THR A 699 -11.53 16.27 -3.85
N VAL A 700 -12.68 15.63 -3.65
CA VAL A 700 -13.99 16.27 -3.74
C VAL A 700 -14.50 16.50 -2.33
N THR A 701 -14.89 17.72 -1.98
CA THR A 701 -15.46 18.03 -0.66
C THR A 701 -16.93 18.40 -0.77
N THR A 702 -17.73 17.88 0.16
CA THR A 702 -19.17 18.19 0.26
C THR A 702 -19.69 18.01 1.69
N ILE A 703 -20.81 18.63 2.05
CA ILE A 703 -21.50 18.44 3.35
C ILE A 703 -23.03 18.41 3.14
N PRO A 704 -23.82 17.76 4.02
CA PRO A 704 -25.27 17.71 3.87
C PRO A 704 -25.93 19.09 3.99
N ALA A 705 -27.01 19.32 3.24
CA ALA A 705 -27.82 20.53 3.39
C ALA A 705 -28.64 20.50 4.69
N LEU A 706 -28.62 21.59 5.46
CA LEU A 706 -29.50 21.79 6.62
C LEU A 706 -30.96 21.99 6.18
N LYS A 707 -31.90 21.78 7.10
CA LYS A 707 -33.32 22.04 6.87
C LYS A 707 -33.53 23.56 6.76
N SER A 708 -33.81 24.08 5.56
CA SER A 708 -34.12 25.51 5.39
C SER A 708 -35.31 25.88 6.28
N ALA A 709 -35.08 26.80 7.21
CA ALA A 709 -36.12 27.47 7.96
C ALA A 709 -36.66 28.63 7.10
N THR A 710 -37.65 28.35 6.25
CA THR A 710 -38.68 29.31 5.80
C THR A 710 -38.25 30.61 5.07
N THR A 711 -36.99 30.86 4.75
CA THR A 711 -36.63 32.12 4.07
C THR A 711 -36.56 31.96 2.56
N SER A 712 -37.16 32.93 1.85
CA SER A 712 -37.09 33.14 0.40
C SER A 712 -35.69 33.55 -0.08
N GLU A 713 -34.64 33.20 0.66
CA GLU A 713 -33.27 33.50 0.25
C GLU A 713 -32.72 32.33 -0.57
N ALA A 714 -32.23 32.64 -1.76
CA ALA A 714 -31.41 31.76 -2.58
C ALA A 714 -30.03 31.46 -1.95
N SER A 715 -29.86 31.69 -0.64
CA SER A 715 -28.60 31.53 0.10
C SER A 715 -28.55 30.13 0.70
N CYS A 716 -27.67 29.30 0.13
CA CYS A 716 -27.51 27.94 0.60
C CYS A 716 -26.63 27.95 1.85
N THR A 717 -27.26 27.80 3.01
CA THR A 717 -26.56 27.70 4.29
C THR A 717 -26.08 26.26 4.48
N MET A 718 -24.87 26.01 4.01
CA MET A 718 -24.05 24.85 4.38
C MET A 718 -23.53 25.11 5.81
N GLY A 719 -23.79 24.19 6.74
CA GLY A 719 -23.64 24.43 8.17
C GLY A 719 -22.19 24.53 8.67
N HIS A 720 -21.96 25.49 9.57
CA HIS A 720 -21.09 25.32 10.73
C HIS A 720 -21.95 25.03 11.96
#